data_AF-A0A954Y4H9-F1
#
_entry.id   AF-A0A954Y4H9-F1
#
_cell.length_a   1.000
_cell.length_b   1.000
_cell.length_c   1.000
_cell.angle_alpha   90.00
_cell.angle_beta   90.00
_cell.angle_gamma   90.00
#
_symmetry.space_group_name_H-M   'P 1'
#
loop_
_entity.id
_entity.type
_entity.pdbx_description
1 polymer ?
#
loop_
_entity_poly.entity_id
_entity_poly.type
_entity_poly.pdbx_seq_one_letter_code
_entity_poly.pdbx_strand_id
1 'polypeptide(L)'
;MLRTHTCGQLRESDAGTTATLCGWVDSYRDHGGGLFVDLRDRYGITQIAFNPPDTPEEFIEASKELRAEYVIQVTGNVASRPEGQHNPRLATGDIELRATEFTLLNKAKTPPVSPSIKSTELPGEELRLEHRYLDLRRPAMQRAMMLRDKITKGMRDYFEENGFLDIETPVLGRSTPEGARDYLVPSRVHHGHFYALPQSPQLYKQVLMIAGYDRYVQIARCFRDEDLRADRQPEFTQLDLEMSFVDQDDVIGMIDGLMAKLAKDVLDIDLELREVVHAGADGRPRRLPFDHLVIACGNQVNLNLLPGMAAHALPLKTIGDALALRARVMAQLEQAAVAEDAELRRRCLSFVVIGGGFSGVEVAGELMDLVQGALRYYPQLQREEISVRLLHSGDRLLSELNERLGRFTERRMRAEGVEVRLGSRAAEISAQGVVLKDGERLPAATVICTIGTTQLPLLGRLDLPQERGRLRCEADMHVSGQSSLWAMGDCAHIPNAQDGQISPPTAQFAERQGRQCARNLLRQLRGEATRPFRFRAVGAACGIGARRGVAELWGWRFSGFLAWWLWRSAFLVKLPSLSQKLKVGLDWAWELVFPRDVSHFRSEPSEPVQREHYVDGEVLLRSDSQRMDLVAIEQGEDHIRSRRTDGNWVDEATYGAGTLLGRVSLEAFAADEVEVVARGPVEVVRLPEQVLGRVADLLAPFDAIVQRAAARPERVIWR
;
A
#
# COMPACT_ATOMS: atom_id res chain seq x y z
N MET A 1 -48.27 -27.97 15.86
CA MET A 1 -48.52 -26.56 16.25
C MET A 1 -50.01 -26.28 16.08
N LEU A 2 -50.58 -25.32 16.83
CA LEU A 2 -51.99 -24.91 16.71
C LEU A 2 -52.29 -24.03 15.48
N ARG A 3 -51.26 -23.61 14.73
CA ARG A 3 -51.37 -22.73 13.55
C ARG A 3 -50.61 -23.33 12.37
N THR A 4 -51.05 -23.03 11.16
CA THR A 4 -50.36 -23.39 9.90
C THR A 4 -49.45 -22.27 9.41
N HIS A 5 -49.82 -21.01 9.65
CA HIS A 5 -49.06 -19.82 9.26
C HIS A 5 -48.89 -18.85 10.44
N THR A 6 -47.94 -17.92 10.33
CA THR A 6 -47.85 -16.77 11.25
C THR A 6 -48.79 -15.65 10.80
N CYS A 7 -49.15 -14.73 11.71
CA CYS A 7 -50.05 -13.63 11.37
C CYS A 7 -49.45 -12.61 10.39
N GLY A 8 -48.16 -12.69 10.06
CA GLY A 8 -47.50 -11.82 9.06
C GLY A 8 -47.12 -12.52 7.76
N GLN A 9 -47.40 -13.81 7.61
CA GLN A 9 -46.84 -14.64 6.54
C GLN A 9 -47.68 -14.64 5.25
N LEU A 10 -49.00 -14.56 5.36
CA LEU A 10 -49.91 -14.70 4.21
C LEU A 10 -49.71 -13.59 3.17
N ARG A 11 -49.83 -13.95 1.89
CA ARG A 11 -49.72 -13.07 0.72
C ARG A 11 -50.89 -13.32 -0.24
N GLU A 12 -51.02 -12.46 -1.25
CA GLU A 12 -52.03 -12.63 -2.31
C GLU A 12 -51.89 -13.97 -3.05
N SER A 13 -50.66 -14.49 -3.19
CA SER A 13 -50.39 -15.83 -3.75
C SER A 13 -51.03 -16.97 -2.98
N ASP A 14 -51.40 -16.75 -1.72
CA ASP A 14 -52.04 -17.75 -0.86
C ASP A 14 -53.57 -17.72 -0.98
N ALA A 15 -54.14 -16.82 -1.79
CA ALA A 15 -55.58 -16.71 -1.98
C ALA A 15 -56.18 -18.03 -2.50
N GLY A 16 -57.32 -18.42 -1.91
CA GLY A 16 -57.99 -19.70 -2.19
C GLY A 16 -57.49 -20.87 -1.34
N THR A 17 -56.45 -20.68 -0.52
CA THR A 17 -55.98 -21.70 0.42
C THR A 17 -56.64 -21.56 1.80
N THR A 18 -56.63 -22.64 2.58
CA THR A 18 -57.07 -22.62 3.98
C THR A 18 -55.86 -22.41 4.91
N ALA A 19 -55.98 -21.49 5.86
CA ALA A 19 -54.95 -21.22 6.85
C ALA A 19 -55.52 -21.16 8.27
N THR A 20 -54.74 -21.62 9.24
CA THR A 20 -55.03 -21.48 10.67
C THR A 20 -54.02 -20.52 11.29
N LEU A 21 -54.52 -19.47 11.94
CA LEU A 21 -53.74 -18.46 12.62
C LEU A 21 -54.02 -18.48 14.13
N CYS A 22 -52.98 -18.25 14.92
CA CYS A 22 -53.09 -18.04 16.37
C CYS A 22 -52.39 -16.74 16.75
N GLY A 23 -53.05 -15.89 17.52
CA GLY A 23 -52.49 -14.61 17.94
C GLY A 23 -53.34 -13.87 18.97
N TRP A 24 -52.97 -12.62 19.21
CA TRP A 24 -53.70 -11.68 20.06
C TRP A 24 -54.52 -10.72 19.21
N VAL A 25 -55.75 -10.49 19.61
CA VAL A 25 -56.61 -9.48 18.99
C VAL A 25 -55.97 -8.09 19.19
N ASP A 26 -55.54 -7.45 18.11
CA ASP A 26 -54.98 -6.09 18.15
C ASP A 26 -56.08 -5.04 18.15
N SER A 27 -57.06 -5.21 17.25
CA SER A 27 -58.26 -4.39 17.20
C SER A 27 -59.42 -5.17 16.61
N TYR A 28 -60.64 -4.72 16.89
CA TYR A 28 -61.88 -5.30 16.38
C TYR A 28 -62.80 -4.17 15.91
N ARG A 29 -63.57 -4.42 14.84
CA ARG A 29 -64.45 -3.43 14.21
C ARG A 29 -65.74 -4.12 13.77
N ASP A 30 -66.87 -3.66 14.31
CA ASP A 30 -68.21 -4.14 13.96
C ASP A 30 -68.90 -3.12 13.05
N HIS A 31 -69.34 -3.55 11.87
CA HIS A 31 -70.04 -2.71 10.89
C HIS A 31 -71.52 -3.10 10.70
N GLY A 32 -72.11 -3.86 11.62
CA GLY A 32 -73.53 -4.23 11.60
C GLY A 32 -73.90 -5.33 10.58
N GLY A 33 -73.02 -5.65 9.63
CA GLY A 33 -73.15 -6.78 8.68
C GLY A 33 -71.98 -7.77 8.71
N GLY A 34 -70.99 -7.55 9.58
CA GLY A 34 -69.75 -8.32 9.64
C GLY A 34 -68.75 -7.79 10.67
N LEU A 35 -68.00 -8.69 11.32
CA LEU A 35 -66.96 -8.33 12.31
C LEU A 35 -65.57 -8.53 11.72
N PHE A 36 -64.73 -7.50 11.80
CA PHE A 36 -63.34 -7.55 11.36
C PHE A 36 -62.39 -7.47 12.56
N VAL A 37 -61.49 -8.44 12.66
CA VAL A 37 -60.50 -8.54 13.74
C VAL A 37 -59.10 -8.48 13.15
N ASP A 38 -58.29 -7.54 13.60
CA ASP A 38 -56.86 -7.54 13.27
C ASP A 38 -56.17 -8.48 14.28
N LEU A 39 -55.71 -9.64 13.81
CA LEU A 39 -55.02 -10.64 14.62
C LEU A 39 -53.50 -10.48 14.52
N ARG A 40 -52.82 -10.31 15.65
CA ARG A 40 -51.39 -9.99 15.73
C ARG A 40 -50.59 -11.10 16.38
N ASP A 41 -49.38 -11.32 15.88
CA ASP A 41 -48.31 -12.01 16.58
C ASP A 41 -46.98 -11.22 16.43
N ARG A 42 -45.83 -11.82 16.77
CA ARG A 42 -44.53 -11.13 16.61
C ARG A 42 -44.10 -10.94 15.14
N TYR A 43 -44.71 -11.66 14.21
CA TYR A 43 -44.34 -11.69 12.80
C TYR A 43 -45.18 -10.71 11.97
N GLY A 44 -46.38 -10.36 12.43
CA GLY A 44 -47.20 -9.33 11.80
C GLY A 44 -48.66 -9.34 12.24
N ILE A 45 -49.51 -8.75 11.40
CA ILE A 45 -50.96 -8.65 11.59
C ILE A 45 -51.65 -9.21 10.36
N THR A 46 -52.72 -9.97 10.53
CA THR A 46 -53.65 -10.34 9.45
C THR A 46 -55.07 -9.97 9.86
N GLN A 47 -55.85 -9.42 8.94
CA GLN A 47 -57.27 -9.16 9.16
C GLN A 47 -58.05 -10.47 9.02
N ILE A 48 -58.89 -10.73 10.00
CA ILE A 48 -59.84 -11.83 10.05
C ILE A 48 -61.23 -11.24 9.81
N ALA A 49 -61.97 -11.78 8.85
CA ALA A 49 -63.34 -11.40 8.55
C ALA A 49 -64.31 -12.49 9.03
N PHE A 50 -65.24 -12.11 9.89
CA PHE A 50 -66.34 -12.95 10.38
C PHE A 50 -67.64 -12.50 9.70
N ASN A 51 -67.91 -13.00 8.50
CA ASN A 51 -69.01 -12.56 7.64
C ASN A 51 -69.78 -13.77 7.06
N PRO A 52 -71.12 -13.68 6.90
CA PRO A 52 -71.88 -14.66 6.12
C PRO A 52 -71.52 -14.62 4.62
N PRO A 53 -71.60 -15.74 3.87
CA PRO A 53 -71.93 -17.10 4.33
C PRO A 53 -70.72 -17.90 4.82
N ASP A 54 -69.51 -17.33 4.76
CA ASP A 54 -68.25 -18.05 5.04
C ASP A 54 -68.12 -18.46 6.51
N THR A 55 -68.67 -17.66 7.42
CA THR A 55 -68.62 -17.90 8.87
C THR A 55 -69.97 -18.42 9.41
N PRO A 56 -70.01 -19.58 10.10
CA PRO A 56 -71.19 -20.05 10.85
C PRO A 56 -71.73 -19.01 11.84
N GLU A 57 -73.06 -18.93 11.97
CA GLU A 57 -73.75 -17.92 12.80
C GLU A 57 -73.31 -17.98 14.28
N GLU A 58 -73.03 -19.18 14.81
CA GLU A 58 -72.50 -19.37 16.16
C GLU A 58 -71.13 -18.69 16.38
N PHE A 59 -70.25 -18.72 15.38
CA PHE A 59 -68.94 -18.08 15.47
C PHE A 59 -69.03 -16.58 15.26
N ILE A 60 -69.98 -16.09 14.46
CA ILE A 60 -70.27 -14.67 14.33
C ILE A 60 -70.70 -14.11 15.69
N GLU A 61 -71.67 -14.73 16.37
CA GLU A 61 -72.11 -14.27 17.69
C GLU A 61 -70.99 -14.36 18.73
N ALA A 62 -70.23 -15.47 18.77
CA ALA A 62 -69.11 -15.61 19.71
C ALA A 62 -68.00 -14.57 19.45
N SER A 63 -67.77 -14.17 18.19
CA SER A 63 -66.75 -13.19 17.84
C SER A 63 -67.07 -11.78 18.35
N LYS A 64 -68.34 -11.42 18.56
CA LYS A 64 -68.74 -10.10 19.10
C LYS A 64 -68.26 -9.85 20.54
N GLU A 65 -67.97 -10.91 21.29
CA GLU A 65 -67.36 -10.81 22.64
C GLU A 65 -65.87 -10.47 22.60
N LEU A 66 -65.21 -10.56 21.45
CA LEU A 66 -63.77 -10.33 21.36
C LEU A 66 -63.41 -8.91 21.81
N ARG A 67 -62.34 -8.83 22.62
CA ARG A 67 -61.73 -7.57 23.03
C ARG A 67 -60.25 -7.61 22.71
N ALA A 68 -59.62 -6.44 22.70
CA ALA A 68 -58.17 -6.33 22.55
C ALA A 68 -57.45 -7.26 23.53
N GLU A 69 -56.36 -7.86 23.06
CA GLU A 69 -55.51 -8.81 23.76
C GLU A 69 -56.12 -10.17 24.10
N TYR A 70 -57.35 -10.48 23.64
CA TYR A 70 -57.85 -11.86 23.67
C TYR A 70 -57.00 -12.74 22.78
N VAL A 71 -56.76 -13.97 23.21
CA VAL A 71 -55.96 -14.95 22.45
C VAL A 71 -56.91 -15.88 21.72
N ILE A 72 -56.80 -15.93 20.40
CA ILE A 72 -57.72 -16.69 19.55
C ILE A 72 -56.96 -17.58 18.57
N GLN A 73 -57.62 -18.66 18.17
CA GLN A 73 -57.27 -19.50 17.04
C GLN A 73 -58.39 -19.39 16.01
N VAL A 74 -58.02 -19.14 14.75
CA VAL A 74 -58.98 -19.02 13.65
C VAL A 74 -58.48 -19.86 12.49
N THR A 75 -59.34 -20.73 11.96
CA THR A 75 -59.15 -21.39 10.66
C THR A 75 -60.08 -20.73 9.65
N GLY A 76 -59.59 -20.49 8.44
CA GLY A 76 -60.38 -19.85 7.41
C GLY A 76 -59.76 -19.91 6.03
N ASN A 77 -60.50 -19.42 5.04
CA ASN A 77 -60.02 -19.31 3.67
C ASN A 77 -59.36 -17.94 3.45
N VAL A 78 -58.17 -17.95 2.87
CA VAL A 78 -57.46 -16.73 2.48
C VAL A 78 -58.14 -16.17 1.23
N ALA A 79 -58.57 -14.91 1.28
CA ALA A 79 -59.21 -14.24 0.16
C ALA A 79 -58.57 -12.86 -0.05
N SER A 80 -58.55 -12.40 -1.30
CA SER A 80 -58.20 -11.01 -1.59
C SER A 80 -59.23 -10.07 -0.95
N ARG A 81 -58.76 -8.93 -0.45
CA ARG A 81 -59.65 -7.90 0.08
C ARG A 81 -60.52 -7.31 -1.04
N PRO A 82 -61.73 -6.83 -0.71
CA PRO A 82 -62.54 -6.10 -1.68
C PRO A 82 -61.83 -4.85 -2.21
N GLU A 83 -62.19 -4.46 -3.43
CA GLU A 83 -61.64 -3.29 -4.12
C GLU A 83 -61.79 -2.03 -3.23
N GLY A 84 -60.69 -1.28 -3.06
CA GLY A 84 -60.64 -0.10 -2.18
C GLY A 84 -60.35 -0.39 -0.69
N GLN A 85 -60.28 -1.65 -0.25
CA GLN A 85 -59.96 -2.03 1.14
C GLN A 85 -58.54 -2.58 1.34
N HIS A 86 -57.70 -2.50 0.31
CA HIS A 86 -56.29 -2.84 0.37
C HIS A 86 -55.53 -1.89 1.30
N ASN A 87 -54.66 -2.45 2.15
CA ASN A 87 -53.88 -1.67 3.10
C ASN A 87 -52.38 -1.73 2.76
N PRO A 88 -51.83 -0.76 2.01
CA PRO A 88 -50.42 -0.79 1.58
C PRO A 88 -49.42 -0.69 2.74
N ARG A 89 -49.86 -0.41 3.97
CA ARG A 89 -48.99 -0.36 5.16
C ARG A 89 -48.72 -1.73 5.78
N LEU A 90 -49.43 -2.78 5.36
CA LEU A 90 -49.27 -4.14 5.88
C LEU A 90 -48.86 -5.09 4.75
N ALA A 91 -47.93 -6.01 5.04
CA ALA A 91 -47.52 -7.04 4.08
C ALA A 91 -48.65 -8.03 3.72
N THR A 92 -49.66 -8.12 4.58
CA THR A 92 -50.91 -8.90 4.44
C THR A 92 -52.07 -8.01 4.00
N GLY A 93 -51.76 -6.77 3.56
CA GLY A 93 -52.74 -5.73 3.31
C GLY A 93 -53.69 -5.99 2.15
N ASP A 94 -53.33 -6.89 1.25
CA ASP A 94 -54.11 -7.27 0.08
C ASP A 94 -55.03 -8.47 0.34
N ILE A 95 -54.87 -9.14 1.48
CA ILE A 95 -55.65 -10.33 1.85
C ILE A 95 -56.39 -10.16 3.17
N GLU A 96 -57.37 -11.02 3.37
CA GLU A 96 -58.02 -11.27 4.65
C GLU A 96 -58.27 -12.78 4.82
N LEU A 97 -58.35 -13.24 6.07
CA LEU A 97 -58.75 -14.60 6.38
C LEU A 97 -60.25 -14.60 6.69
N ARG A 98 -61.05 -15.24 5.85
CA ARG A 98 -62.49 -15.42 6.09
C ARG A 98 -62.69 -16.61 7.01
N ALA A 99 -63.11 -16.35 8.24
CA ALA A 99 -63.16 -17.34 9.30
C ALA A 99 -64.21 -18.41 9.01
N THR A 100 -63.80 -19.68 9.03
CA THR A 100 -64.69 -20.85 8.95
C THR A 100 -64.79 -21.56 10.30
N GLU A 101 -63.72 -21.52 11.10
CA GLU A 101 -63.69 -22.03 12.48
C GLU A 101 -63.02 -21.03 13.41
N PHE A 102 -63.51 -20.96 14.65
CA PHE A 102 -63.04 -20.04 15.66
C PHE A 102 -62.96 -20.70 17.03
N THR A 103 -61.87 -20.46 17.75
CA THR A 103 -61.71 -20.90 19.14
C THR A 103 -61.08 -19.76 19.95
N LEU A 104 -61.79 -19.36 21.01
CA LEU A 104 -61.24 -18.45 22.01
C LEU A 104 -60.35 -19.24 22.97
N LEU A 105 -59.03 -19.03 22.88
CA LEU A 105 -58.04 -19.73 23.70
C LEU A 105 -57.92 -19.12 25.10
N ASN A 106 -57.96 -17.78 25.20
CA ASN A 106 -57.89 -17.10 26.48
C ASN A 106 -58.50 -15.68 26.44
N LYS A 107 -59.21 -15.30 27.51
CA LYS A 107 -59.72 -13.93 27.72
C LYS A 107 -58.66 -13.10 28.44
N ALA A 108 -58.51 -11.83 28.04
CA ALA A 108 -57.62 -10.88 28.72
C ALA A 108 -58.42 -9.83 29.51
N LYS A 109 -57.85 -9.33 30.61
CA LYS A 109 -58.33 -8.08 31.21
C LYS A 109 -57.91 -6.91 30.31
N THR A 110 -58.61 -5.78 30.39
CA THR A 110 -58.19 -4.55 29.70
C THR A 110 -56.74 -4.22 30.07
N PRO A 111 -55.82 -4.17 29.10
CA PRO A 111 -54.41 -3.99 29.40
C PRO A 111 -54.15 -2.56 29.89
N PRO A 112 -53.34 -2.36 30.94
CA PRO A 112 -52.96 -1.04 31.45
C PRO A 112 -52.05 -0.27 30.48
N VAL A 113 -51.33 -0.98 29.62
CA VAL A 113 -50.49 -0.44 28.54
C VAL A 113 -50.88 -1.15 27.25
N SER A 114 -51.25 -0.39 26.22
CA SER A 114 -51.58 -0.97 24.91
C SER A 114 -50.30 -1.39 24.17
N PRO A 115 -50.15 -2.67 23.78
CA PRO A 115 -49.07 -3.11 22.90
C PRO A 115 -49.38 -2.89 21.41
N SER A 116 -50.53 -2.28 21.08
CA SER A 116 -50.98 -2.13 19.70
C SER A 116 -50.05 -1.25 18.88
N ILE A 117 -49.90 -1.62 17.61
CA ILE A 117 -49.10 -0.90 16.61
C ILE A 117 -49.73 0.46 16.27
N LYS A 118 -51.03 0.62 16.51
CA LYS A 118 -51.79 1.84 16.21
C LYS A 118 -51.70 2.90 17.31
N SER A 119 -51.19 2.55 18.50
CA SER A 119 -51.03 3.50 19.60
C SER A 119 -49.76 4.34 19.42
N THR A 120 -49.92 5.64 19.22
CA THR A 120 -48.82 6.61 19.03
C THR A 120 -48.34 7.25 20.32
N GLU A 121 -49.18 7.29 21.35
CA GLU A 121 -48.85 7.85 22.67
C GLU A 121 -48.35 6.76 23.62
N LEU A 122 -47.15 6.96 24.17
CA LEU A 122 -46.58 6.04 25.14
C LEU A 122 -47.00 6.46 26.56
N PRO A 123 -47.53 5.52 27.37
CA PRO A 123 -47.72 5.78 28.79
C PRO A 123 -46.39 6.12 29.48
N GLY A 124 -46.49 6.75 30.65
CA GLY A 124 -45.34 7.06 31.49
C GLY A 124 -44.43 5.84 31.72
N GLU A 125 -43.13 6.07 31.81
CA GLU A 125 -42.12 5.02 31.92
C GLU A 125 -42.36 4.09 33.11
N GLU A 126 -42.78 4.63 34.25
CA GLU A 126 -43.08 3.86 35.47
C GLU A 126 -44.13 2.77 35.22
N LEU A 127 -45.26 3.12 34.58
CA LEU A 127 -46.32 2.17 34.25
C LEU A 127 -45.85 1.11 33.24
N ARG A 128 -44.96 1.50 32.32
CA ARG A 128 -44.35 0.58 31.36
C ARG A 128 -43.37 -0.38 32.01
N LEU A 129 -42.65 0.04 33.04
CA LEU A 129 -41.75 -0.83 33.81
C LEU A 129 -42.55 -1.79 34.71
N GLU A 130 -43.63 -1.32 35.34
CA GLU A 130 -44.55 -2.16 36.12
C GLU A 130 -45.18 -3.27 35.24
N HIS A 131 -45.58 -2.92 34.02
CA HIS A 131 -46.18 -3.84 33.06
C HIS A 131 -45.24 -4.18 31.89
N ARG A 132 -43.95 -4.39 32.21
CA ARG A 132 -42.88 -4.56 31.21
C ARG A 132 -43.16 -5.66 30.17
N TYR A 133 -43.83 -6.73 30.55
CA TYR A 133 -44.21 -7.80 29.64
C TYR A 133 -45.15 -7.35 28.50
N LEU A 134 -45.98 -6.31 28.72
CA LEU A 134 -46.80 -5.68 27.66
C LEU A 134 -45.96 -4.73 26.80
N ASP A 135 -45.11 -3.93 27.43
CA ASP A 135 -44.22 -3.00 26.73
C ASP A 135 -43.25 -3.74 25.77
N LEU A 136 -42.72 -4.89 26.20
CA LEU A 136 -41.88 -5.77 25.38
C LEU A 136 -42.60 -6.34 24.14
N ARG A 137 -43.94 -6.33 24.10
CA ARG A 137 -44.72 -6.79 22.96
C ARG A 137 -44.92 -5.72 21.89
N ARG A 138 -44.45 -4.49 22.13
CA ARG A 138 -44.44 -3.43 21.12
C ARG A 138 -43.42 -3.72 20.01
N PRO A 139 -43.72 -3.34 18.76
CA PRO A 139 -42.81 -3.58 17.63
C PRO A 139 -41.40 -3.02 17.81
N ALA A 140 -41.26 -1.82 18.41
CA ALA A 140 -39.95 -1.22 18.65
C ALA A 140 -39.08 -2.05 19.61
N MET A 141 -39.68 -2.56 20.70
CA MET A 141 -38.98 -3.41 21.68
C MET A 141 -38.62 -4.77 21.08
N GLN A 142 -39.55 -5.39 20.35
CA GLN A 142 -39.28 -6.66 19.66
C GLN A 142 -38.17 -6.51 18.63
N ARG A 143 -38.20 -5.45 17.80
CA ARG A 143 -37.13 -5.17 16.82
C ARG A 143 -35.77 -5.00 17.50
N ALA A 144 -35.69 -4.29 18.62
CA ALA A 144 -34.44 -4.14 19.36
C ALA A 144 -33.89 -5.47 19.87
N MET A 145 -34.75 -6.35 20.41
CA MET A 145 -34.34 -7.68 20.88
C MET A 145 -33.89 -8.59 19.73
N MET A 146 -34.62 -8.60 18.60
CA MET A 146 -34.24 -9.38 17.42
C MET A 146 -32.96 -8.85 16.77
N LEU A 147 -32.77 -7.53 16.75
CA LEU A 147 -31.53 -6.91 16.27
C LEU A 147 -30.34 -7.35 17.11
N ARG A 148 -30.47 -7.34 18.44
CA ARG A 148 -29.43 -7.81 19.36
C ARG A 148 -29.09 -9.29 19.11
N ASP A 149 -30.10 -10.14 18.96
CA ASP A 149 -29.92 -11.56 18.62
C ASP A 149 -29.13 -11.75 17.31
N LYS A 150 -29.54 -11.05 16.24
CA LYS A 150 -28.86 -11.10 14.95
C LYS A 150 -27.41 -10.64 15.03
N ILE A 151 -27.12 -9.56 15.76
CA ILE A 151 -25.75 -9.07 15.99
C ILE A 151 -24.93 -10.10 16.75
N THR A 152 -25.44 -10.60 17.88
CA THR A 152 -24.75 -11.59 18.72
C THR A 152 -24.46 -12.89 17.96
N LYS A 153 -25.41 -13.37 17.15
CA LYS A 153 -25.18 -14.52 16.27
C LYS A 153 -24.13 -14.23 15.20
N GLY A 154 -24.25 -13.10 14.50
CA GLY A 154 -23.30 -12.71 13.45
C GLY A 154 -21.87 -12.56 13.96
N MET A 155 -21.69 -12.05 15.19
CA MET A 155 -20.39 -12.01 15.87
C MET A 155 -19.82 -13.42 16.08
N ARG A 156 -20.62 -14.34 16.65
CA ARG A 156 -20.17 -15.72 16.89
C ARG A 156 -19.78 -16.43 15.61
N ASP A 157 -20.65 -16.37 14.60
CA ASP A 157 -20.43 -17.00 13.30
C ASP A 157 -19.12 -16.46 12.66
N TYR A 158 -18.89 -15.14 12.69
CA TYR A 158 -17.67 -14.51 12.17
C TYR A 158 -16.39 -14.99 12.86
N PHE A 159 -16.40 -15.03 14.20
CA PHE A 159 -15.22 -15.45 14.96
C PHE A 159 -14.95 -16.95 14.79
N GLU A 160 -15.99 -17.78 14.72
CA GLU A 160 -15.87 -19.22 14.41
C GLU A 160 -15.24 -19.42 13.02
N GLU A 161 -15.71 -18.70 12.00
CA GLU A 161 -15.14 -18.71 10.64
C GLU A 161 -13.65 -18.31 10.62
N ASN A 162 -13.22 -17.47 11.56
CA ASN A 162 -11.83 -17.03 11.73
C ASN A 162 -11.02 -17.88 12.75
N GLY A 163 -11.56 -19.03 13.17
CA GLY A 163 -10.86 -20.01 14.00
C GLY A 163 -10.80 -19.68 15.49
N PHE A 164 -11.66 -18.78 15.99
CA PHE A 164 -11.76 -18.49 17.41
C PHE A 164 -12.68 -19.47 18.13
N LEU A 165 -12.39 -19.72 19.40
CA LEU A 165 -13.29 -20.43 20.32
C LEU A 165 -14.18 -19.43 21.09
N ASP A 166 -15.48 -19.66 21.19
CA ASP A 166 -16.36 -18.94 22.14
C ASP A 166 -16.27 -19.61 23.52
N ILE A 167 -15.58 -18.97 24.46
CA ILE A 167 -15.28 -19.52 25.78
C ILE A 167 -15.95 -18.68 26.87
N GLU A 168 -16.87 -19.31 27.62
CA GLU A 168 -17.48 -18.71 28.80
C GLU A 168 -16.56 -18.84 30.03
N THR A 169 -16.40 -17.73 30.76
CA THR A 169 -15.59 -17.67 31.99
C THR A 169 -16.47 -17.45 33.22
N PRO A 170 -16.01 -17.83 34.43
CA PRO A 170 -16.72 -17.51 35.66
C PRO A 170 -16.97 -16.01 35.84
N VAL A 171 -18.17 -15.66 36.33
CA VAL A 171 -18.55 -14.27 36.64
C VAL A 171 -18.14 -13.87 38.06
N LEU A 172 -18.11 -14.79 39.02
CA LEU A 172 -17.69 -14.45 40.40
C LEU A 172 -16.17 -14.56 40.51
N GLY A 173 -15.49 -13.41 40.56
CA GLY A 173 -14.04 -13.35 40.52
C GLY A 173 -13.40 -12.56 41.66
N ARG A 174 -12.10 -12.36 41.56
CA ARG A 174 -11.38 -11.34 42.33
C ARG A 174 -11.47 -10.02 41.58
N SER A 175 -11.46 -8.92 42.33
CA SER A 175 -11.35 -7.59 41.75
C SER A 175 -10.00 -7.45 41.04
N THR A 176 -10.01 -6.91 39.83
CA THR A 176 -8.84 -6.44 39.11
C THR A 176 -8.65 -4.95 39.39
N PRO A 177 -7.41 -4.45 39.55
CA PRO A 177 -7.16 -3.03 39.62
C PRO A 177 -7.40 -2.38 38.25
N GLU A 178 -8.67 -2.19 37.91
CA GLU A 178 -9.17 -1.45 36.75
C GLU A 178 -9.63 -0.05 37.17
N GLY A 179 -9.93 0.81 36.19
CA GLY A 179 -10.25 2.22 36.44
C GLY A 179 -11.62 2.48 37.07
N ALA A 180 -12.57 1.54 37.00
CA ALA A 180 -13.91 1.68 37.57
C ALA A 180 -14.08 0.85 38.85
N ARG A 181 -15.19 1.04 39.58
CA ARG A 181 -15.50 0.30 40.81
C ARG A 181 -16.28 -0.99 40.50
N ASP A 182 -15.99 -2.04 41.28
CA ASP A 182 -16.67 -3.33 41.18
C ASP A 182 -17.85 -3.44 42.15
N TYR A 183 -18.91 -4.12 41.72
CA TYR A 183 -19.91 -4.63 42.65
C TYR A 183 -19.34 -5.79 43.46
N LEU A 184 -19.53 -5.73 44.78
CA LEU A 184 -19.10 -6.79 45.70
C LEU A 184 -20.26 -7.70 46.09
N VAL A 185 -20.05 -9.01 45.95
CA VAL A 185 -21.00 -10.05 46.35
C VAL A 185 -20.43 -10.77 47.58
N PRO A 186 -21.08 -10.70 48.76
CA PRO A 186 -20.57 -11.32 49.97
C PRO A 186 -20.55 -12.85 49.84
N SER A 187 -19.44 -13.47 50.24
CA SER A 187 -19.31 -14.93 50.25
C SER A 187 -19.99 -15.52 51.48
N ARG A 188 -20.95 -16.42 51.25
CA ARG A 188 -21.56 -17.22 52.32
C ARG A 188 -20.67 -18.36 52.80
N VAL A 189 -19.74 -18.80 51.96
CA VAL A 189 -18.85 -19.94 52.24
C VAL A 189 -17.61 -19.48 53.00
N HIS A 190 -17.06 -18.33 52.62
CA HIS A 190 -15.87 -17.75 53.24
C HIS A 190 -16.25 -16.44 53.95
N HIS A 191 -16.57 -16.54 55.25
CA HIS A 191 -16.94 -15.38 56.05
C HIS A 191 -15.88 -14.27 55.98
N GLY A 192 -16.33 -13.02 55.87
CA GLY A 192 -15.46 -11.84 55.74
C GLY A 192 -14.88 -11.62 54.34
N HIS A 193 -15.16 -12.50 53.37
CA HIS A 193 -14.68 -12.37 52.00
C HIS A 193 -15.82 -12.01 51.03
N PHE A 194 -15.44 -11.39 49.91
CA PHE A 194 -16.35 -10.94 48.86
C PHE A 194 -15.83 -11.42 47.49
N TYR A 195 -16.75 -11.76 46.60
CA TYR A 195 -16.48 -11.83 45.18
C TYR A 195 -16.68 -10.44 44.57
N ALA A 196 -15.95 -10.16 43.50
CA ALA A 196 -16.22 -9.01 42.64
C ALA A 196 -16.94 -9.48 41.38
N LEU A 197 -17.93 -8.71 40.94
CA LEU A 197 -18.49 -8.84 39.60
C LEU A 197 -17.58 -8.11 38.60
N PRO A 198 -17.12 -8.77 37.53
CA PRO A 198 -16.10 -8.27 36.65
C PRO A 198 -16.62 -7.13 35.75
N GLN A 199 -15.76 -6.14 35.55
CA GLN A 199 -15.90 -5.14 34.49
C GLN A 199 -15.48 -5.69 33.12
N SER A 200 -14.61 -6.70 33.14
CA SER A 200 -14.17 -7.51 32.01
C SER A 200 -13.74 -8.89 32.52
N PRO A 201 -13.82 -9.97 31.73
CA PRO A 201 -13.36 -11.30 32.12
C PRO A 201 -11.81 -11.44 32.17
N GLN A 202 -11.06 -10.34 32.17
CA GLN A 202 -9.63 -10.26 31.83
C GLN A 202 -8.75 -11.29 32.54
N LEU A 203 -8.94 -11.53 33.84
CA LEU A 203 -8.11 -12.49 34.59
C LEU A 203 -8.18 -13.90 33.98
N TYR A 204 -9.38 -14.38 33.70
CA TYR A 204 -9.58 -15.71 33.12
C TYR A 204 -9.10 -15.75 31.68
N LYS A 205 -9.32 -14.66 30.93
CA LYS A 205 -8.82 -14.53 29.57
C LYS A 205 -7.29 -14.61 29.55
N GLN A 206 -6.56 -13.88 30.39
CA GLN A 206 -5.09 -13.98 30.45
C GLN A 206 -4.60 -15.39 30.80
N VAL A 207 -5.32 -16.13 31.65
CA VAL A 207 -4.99 -17.53 31.94
C VAL A 207 -5.17 -18.41 30.71
N LEU A 208 -6.21 -18.19 29.91
CA LEU A 208 -6.44 -18.92 28.65
C LEU A 208 -5.35 -18.62 27.61
N MET A 209 -4.84 -17.38 27.54
CA MET A 209 -3.67 -17.04 26.72
C MET A 209 -2.47 -17.90 27.10
N ILE A 210 -2.15 -17.94 28.40
CA ILE A 210 -1.01 -18.71 28.93
C ILE A 210 -1.21 -20.22 28.70
N ALA A 211 -2.45 -20.70 28.78
CA ALA A 211 -2.79 -22.10 28.54
C ALA A 211 -2.72 -22.52 27.06
N GLY A 212 -2.47 -21.59 26.13
CA GLY A 212 -2.24 -21.90 24.72
C GLY A 212 -3.50 -22.08 23.89
N TYR A 213 -4.63 -21.46 24.28
CA TYR A 213 -5.84 -21.46 23.46
C TYR A 213 -5.74 -20.59 22.19
N ASP A 214 -4.64 -19.85 22.03
CA ASP A 214 -4.26 -19.05 20.86
C ASP A 214 -5.21 -17.88 20.55
N ARG A 215 -6.46 -18.15 20.13
CA ARG A 215 -7.47 -17.15 19.77
C ARG A 215 -8.86 -17.54 20.26
N TYR A 216 -9.52 -16.67 21.01
CA TYR A 216 -10.85 -16.94 21.55
C TYR A 216 -11.63 -15.65 21.87
N VAL A 217 -12.95 -15.78 21.90
CA VAL A 217 -13.89 -14.70 22.20
C VAL A 217 -14.81 -15.07 23.35
N GLN A 218 -15.49 -14.08 23.90
CA GLN A 218 -16.63 -14.25 24.79
C GLN A 218 -17.56 -13.06 24.62
N ILE A 219 -18.85 -13.34 24.52
CA ILE A 219 -19.88 -12.31 24.65
C ILE A 219 -20.20 -12.20 26.14
N ALA A 220 -19.35 -11.43 26.84
CA ALA A 220 -19.30 -11.35 28.28
C ALA A 220 -20.40 -10.46 28.85
N ARG A 221 -20.90 -10.83 30.02
CA ARG A 221 -21.72 -9.95 30.86
C ARG A 221 -20.82 -9.25 31.86
N CYS A 222 -20.81 -7.93 31.82
CA CYS A 222 -19.94 -7.09 32.63
C CYS A 222 -20.74 -6.13 33.50
N PHE A 223 -20.13 -5.73 34.61
CA PHE A 223 -20.78 -4.94 35.66
C PHE A 223 -19.91 -3.76 36.08
N ARG A 224 -20.52 -2.61 36.38
CA ARG A 224 -19.83 -1.40 36.84
C ARG A 224 -20.59 -0.72 37.96
N ASP A 225 -19.95 -0.55 39.12
CA ASP A 225 -20.52 0.14 40.28
C ASP A 225 -20.23 1.66 40.20
N GLU A 226 -20.80 2.31 39.19
CA GLU A 226 -20.67 3.76 38.95
C GLU A 226 -22.02 4.47 38.95
N ASP A 227 -21.98 5.81 39.08
CA ASP A 227 -23.17 6.64 38.92
C ASP A 227 -23.80 6.44 37.54
N LEU A 228 -25.10 6.15 37.53
CA LEU A 228 -25.87 5.86 36.32
C LEU A 228 -25.85 7.05 35.35
N ARG A 229 -25.51 6.76 34.09
CA ARG A 229 -25.64 7.70 32.97
C ARG A 229 -26.20 6.97 31.75
N ALA A 230 -26.68 7.71 30.76
CA ALA A 230 -27.23 7.13 29.53
C ALA A 230 -26.22 6.19 28.81
N ASP A 231 -24.93 6.49 28.92
CA ASP A 231 -23.80 5.74 28.37
C ASP A 231 -23.12 4.79 29.38
N ARG A 232 -23.59 4.77 30.65
CA ARG A 232 -23.01 3.97 31.73
C ARG A 232 -24.08 3.19 32.46
N GLN A 233 -24.27 1.96 32.00
CA GLN A 233 -25.19 1.01 32.61
C GLN A 233 -24.46 0.15 33.63
N PRO A 234 -25.13 -0.23 34.73
CA PRO A 234 -24.52 -1.03 35.79
C PRO A 234 -24.28 -2.47 35.33
N GLU A 235 -25.02 -2.91 34.31
CA GLU A 235 -24.90 -4.20 33.65
C GLU A 235 -24.90 -3.97 32.13
N PHE A 236 -23.91 -4.52 31.42
CA PHE A 236 -23.83 -4.44 29.96
C PHE A 236 -23.22 -5.71 29.37
N THR A 237 -23.36 -5.87 28.05
CA THR A 237 -22.77 -6.97 27.31
C THR A 237 -21.68 -6.44 26.41
N GLN A 238 -20.53 -7.11 26.43
CA GLN A 238 -19.34 -6.75 25.67
C GLN A 238 -18.85 -7.96 24.89
N LEU A 239 -18.37 -7.72 23.67
CA LEU A 239 -17.52 -8.68 22.97
C LEU A 239 -16.11 -8.51 23.50
N ASP A 240 -15.55 -9.59 24.04
CA ASP A 240 -14.22 -9.64 24.61
C ASP A 240 -13.40 -10.70 23.86
N LEU A 241 -12.26 -10.33 23.29
CA LEU A 241 -11.45 -11.20 22.43
C LEU A 241 -9.98 -11.15 22.82
N GLU A 242 -9.29 -12.26 22.62
CA GLU A 242 -7.84 -12.36 22.80
C GLU A 242 -7.22 -13.13 21.63
N MET A 243 -6.00 -12.76 21.27
CA MET A 243 -5.25 -13.33 20.15
C MET A 243 -3.76 -13.42 20.48
N SER A 244 -3.14 -14.58 20.28
CA SER A 244 -1.71 -14.81 20.48
C SER A 244 -0.92 -14.57 19.20
N PHE A 245 0.36 -14.22 19.34
CA PHE A 245 1.31 -14.08 18.21
C PHE A 245 0.88 -13.09 17.12
N VAL A 246 0.19 -12.01 17.51
CA VAL A 246 -0.28 -10.96 16.60
C VAL A 246 0.32 -9.60 16.98
N ASP A 247 0.25 -8.66 16.05
CA ASP A 247 0.47 -7.25 16.31
C ASP A 247 -0.87 -6.47 16.40
N GLN A 248 -0.78 -5.14 16.56
CA GLN A 248 -1.94 -4.28 16.72
C GLN A 248 -2.84 -4.27 15.46
N ASP A 249 -2.25 -4.32 14.27
CA ASP A 249 -2.97 -4.16 13.01
C ASP A 249 -3.80 -5.43 12.72
N ASP A 250 -3.32 -6.59 13.13
CA ASP A 250 -4.07 -7.86 13.08
C ASP A 250 -5.39 -7.79 13.89
N VAL A 251 -5.34 -7.22 15.10
CA VAL A 251 -6.52 -7.08 15.98
C VAL A 251 -7.51 -6.08 15.41
N ILE A 252 -7.03 -4.93 14.91
CA ILE A 252 -7.87 -3.92 14.27
C ILE A 252 -8.54 -4.50 13.03
N GLY A 253 -7.78 -5.16 12.15
CA GLY A 253 -8.32 -5.79 10.95
C GLY A 253 -9.39 -6.85 11.25
N MET A 254 -9.23 -7.62 12.34
CA MET A 254 -10.23 -8.58 12.80
C MET A 254 -11.55 -7.89 13.19
N ILE A 255 -11.48 -6.76 13.90
CA ILE A 255 -12.66 -5.96 14.27
C ILE A 255 -13.27 -5.25 13.06
N ASP A 256 -12.46 -4.71 12.15
CA ASP A 256 -12.95 -4.04 10.94
C ASP A 256 -13.73 -5.01 10.03
N GLY A 257 -13.21 -6.23 9.85
CA GLY A 257 -13.91 -7.29 9.14
C GLY A 257 -15.23 -7.68 9.82
N LEU A 258 -15.27 -7.74 11.16
CA LEU A 258 -16.50 -7.96 11.92
C LEU A 258 -17.52 -6.84 11.65
N MET A 259 -17.09 -5.59 11.70
CA MET A 259 -17.95 -4.43 11.47
C MET A 259 -18.50 -4.41 10.04
N ALA A 260 -17.66 -4.71 9.04
CA ALA A 260 -18.07 -4.85 7.64
C ALA A 260 -19.14 -5.94 7.46
N LYS A 261 -18.90 -7.12 8.03
CA LYS A 261 -19.87 -8.23 8.00
C LYS A 261 -21.18 -7.87 8.68
N LEU A 262 -21.14 -7.30 9.89
CA LEU A 262 -22.35 -6.92 10.62
C LEU A 262 -23.13 -5.81 9.89
N ALA A 263 -22.45 -4.81 9.33
CA ALA A 263 -23.09 -3.77 8.52
C ALA A 263 -23.81 -4.37 7.31
N LYS A 264 -23.17 -5.33 6.62
CA LYS A 264 -23.78 -6.03 5.49
C LYS A 264 -24.95 -6.91 5.93
N ASP A 265 -24.75 -7.78 6.90
CA ASP A 265 -25.74 -8.75 7.31
C ASP A 265 -26.96 -8.09 7.96
N VAL A 266 -26.75 -7.03 8.75
CA VAL A 266 -27.80 -6.39 9.56
C VAL A 266 -28.47 -5.22 8.84
N LEU A 267 -27.69 -4.39 8.16
CA LEU A 267 -28.15 -3.14 7.54
C LEU A 267 -28.14 -3.16 6.01
N ASP A 268 -27.62 -4.23 5.39
CA ASP A 268 -27.36 -4.33 3.94
C ASP A 268 -26.44 -3.22 3.40
N ILE A 269 -25.49 -2.79 4.23
CA ILE A 269 -24.47 -1.80 3.87
C ILE A 269 -23.17 -2.53 3.55
N ASP A 270 -22.67 -2.35 2.33
CA ASP A 270 -21.33 -2.82 1.95
C ASP A 270 -20.28 -1.80 2.39
N LEU A 271 -19.42 -2.18 3.35
CA LEU A 271 -18.33 -1.34 3.82
C LEU A 271 -17.05 -1.68 3.05
N GLU A 272 -16.62 -0.77 2.17
CA GLU A 272 -15.32 -0.89 1.51
C GLU A 272 -14.18 -0.70 2.51
N LEU A 273 -13.57 -1.80 2.94
CA LEU A 273 -12.33 -1.77 3.72
C LEU A 273 -11.17 -1.35 2.81
N ARG A 274 -10.52 -0.24 3.15
CA ARG A 274 -9.43 0.35 2.37
C ARG A 274 -8.09 -0.11 2.92
N GLU A 275 -7.33 -0.86 2.13
CA GLU A 275 -6.08 -1.48 2.58
C GLU A 275 -4.94 -1.26 1.58
N VAL A 276 -3.71 -1.19 2.09
CA VAL A 276 -2.46 -1.30 1.31
C VAL A 276 -1.85 -2.67 1.57
N VAL A 277 -1.57 -3.41 0.50
CA VAL A 277 -0.80 -4.66 0.58
C VAL A 277 0.68 -4.36 0.40
N HIS A 278 1.51 -4.79 1.35
CA HIS A 278 2.96 -4.63 1.28
C HIS A 278 3.69 -5.93 1.65
N ALA A 279 4.95 -6.07 1.22
CA ALA A 279 5.79 -7.17 1.67
C ALA A 279 6.32 -6.87 3.07
N GLY A 280 6.20 -7.83 3.99
CA GLY A 280 6.87 -7.84 5.27
C GLY A 280 8.38 -8.08 5.13
N ALA A 281 9.15 -7.88 6.20
CA ALA A 281 10.59 -8.16 6.21
C ALA A 281 10.93 -9.63 5.91
N ASP A 282 9.97 -10.53 6.11
CA ASP A 282 10.01 -11.96 5.80
C ASP A 282 9.53 -12.30 4.38
N GLY A 283 9.21 -11.29 3.56
CA GLY A 283 8.70 -11.45 2.20
C GLY A 283 7.22 -11.85 2.11
N ARG A 284 6.53 -12.02 3.24
CA ARG A 284 5.09 -12.38 3.25
C ARG A 284 4.22 -11.14 3.04
N PRO A 285 3.10 -11.24 2.30
CA PRO A 285 2.19 -10.11 2.13
C PRO A 285 1.53 -9.77 3.48
N ARG A 286 1.50 -8.48 3.81
CA ARG A 286 0.79 -7.89 4.94
C ARG A 286 -0.17 -6.83 4.44
N ARG A 287 -1.25 -6.61 5.19
CA ARG A 287 -2.31 -5.64 4.88
C ARG A 287 -2.28 -4.53 5.91
N LEU A 288 -2.31 -3.30 5.45
CA LEU A 288 -2.36 -2.12 6.29
C LEU A 288 -3.64 -1.35 5.98
N PRO A 289 -4.64 -1.33 6.89
CA PRO A 289 -5.87 -0.55 6.69
C PRO A 289 -5.58 0.95 6.73
N PHE A 290 -6.38 1.76 6.04
CA PHE A 290 -6.27 3.21 6.08
C PHE A 290 -7.61 3.95 5.91
N ASP A 291 -7.78 5.03 6.66
CA ASP A 291 -8.83 6.03 6.40
C ASP A 291 -8.41 7.02 5.31
N HIS A 292 -7.14 7.44 5.38
CA HIS A 292 -6.49 8.35 4.44
C HIS A 292 -5.13 7.81 4.03
N LEU A 293 -4.84 7.86 2.73
CA LEU A 293 -3.56 7.45 2.17
C LEU A 293 -2.89 8.62 1.46
N VAL A 294 -1.63 8.87 1.81
CA VAL A 294 -0.79 9.91 1.20
C VAL A 294 0.30 9.25 0.36
N ILE A 295 0.20 9.39 -0.97
CA ILE A 295 1.14 8.83 -1.93
C ILE A 295 2.25 9.85 -2.20
N ALA A 296 3.45 9.56 -1.72
CA ALA A 296 4.63 10.44 -1.85
C ALA A 296 5.89 9.66 -2.27
N CYS A 297 5.73 8.63 -3.10
CA CYS A 297 6.80 7.71 -3.49
C CYS A 297 7.82 8.31 -4.49
N GLY A 298 7.56 9.50 -5.04
CA GLY A 298 8.49 10.19 -5.93
C GLY A 298 8.61 9.55 -7.32
N ASN A 299 9.82 9.50 -7.86
CA ASN A 299 10.16 8.88 -9.14
C ASN A 299 11.41 8.00 -8.99
N GLN A 300 11.70 7.19 -10.01
CA GLN A 300 12.88 6.33 -10.06
C GLN A 300 13.79 6.67 -11.24
N VAL A 301 15.01 6.16 -11.23
CA VAL A 301 15.92 6.25 -12.39
C VAL A 301 15.46 5.26 -13.47
N ASN A 302 15.57 5.67 -14.72
CA ASN A 302 15.36 4.82 -15.89
C ASN A 302 16.67 4.65 -16.65
N LEU A 303 17.36 3.54 -16.38
CA LEU A 303 18.59 3.18 -17.11
C LEU A 303 18.32 2.43 -18.42
N ASN A 304 17.05 2.18 -18.78
CA ASN A 304 16.69 1.50 -20.02
C ASN A 304 16.50 2.47 -21.20
N LEU A 305 16.95 3.72 -21.06
CA LEU A 305 16.78 4.74 -22.09
C LEU A 305 17.70 4.54 -23.29
N LEU A 306 18.88 3.97 -23.07
CA LEU A 306 19.88 3.68 -24.09
C LEU A 306 20.34 2.22 -23.95
N PRO A 307 20.65 1.52 -25.05
CA PRO A 307 21.30 0.22 -25.00
C PRO A 307 22.56 0.26 -24.11
N GLY A 308 22.71 -0.77 -23.27
CA GLY A 308 23.83 -0.95 -22.35
C GLY A 308 23.94 0.03 -21.17
N MET A 309 23.07 1.04 -21.06
CA MET A 309 23.11 2.01 -19.96
C MET A 309 22.87 1.35 -18.58
N ALA A 310 21.96 0.39 -18.49
CA ALA A 310 21.72 -0.33 -17.23
C ALA A 310 22.90 -1.19 -16.77
N ALA A 311 23.72 -1.67 -17.70
CA ALA A 311 24.88 -2.51 -17.42
C ALA A 311 26.13 -1.68 -17.07
N HIS A 312 26.35 -0.59 -17.81
CA HIS A 312 27.65 0.08 -17.86
C HIS A 312 27.66 1.49 -17.26
N ALA A 313 26.49 2.04 -16.89
CA ALA A 313 26.41 3.37 -16.29
C ALA A 313 25.93 3.35 -14.83
N LEU A 314 26.50 4.25 -14.05
CA LEU A 314 26.12 4.47 -12.66
C LEU A 314 25.03 5.55 -12.56
N PRO A 315 23.90 5.28 -11.89
CA PRO A 315 22.92 6.31 -11.57
C PRO A 315 23.45 7.25 -10.48
N LEU A 316 22.72 8.33 -10.22
CA LEU A 316 22.91 9.14 -9.00
C LEU A 316 21.57 9.66 -8.48
N LYS A 317 20.89 8.85 -7.69
CA LYS A 317 19.59 9.17 -7.08
C LYS A 317 19.56 8.86 -5.59
N THR A 318 20.21 7.78 -5.17
CA THR A 318 20.24 7.32 -3.77
C THR A 318 21.60 7.55 -3.12
N ILE A 319 21.66 7.40 -1.79
CA ILE A 319 22.94 7.38 -1.06
C ILE A 319 23.79 6.18 -1.51
N GLY A 320 23.16 5.04 -1.79
CA GLY A 320 23.85 3.85 -2.31
C GLY A 320 24.56 4.13 -3.63
N ASP A 321 23.89 4.85 -4.54
CA ASP A 321 24.48 5.24 -5.83
C ASP A 321 25.72 6.11 -5.64
N ALA A 322 25.67 7.08 -4.72
CA ALA A 322 26.80 7.96 -4.43
C ALA A 322 28.00 7.20 -3.83
N LEU A 323 27.73 6.21 -2.97
CA LEU A 323 28.78 5.34 -2.41
C LEU A 323 29.40 4.46 -3.50
N ALA A 324 28.59 3.85 -4.37
CA ALA A 324 29.04 3.03 -5.48
C ALA A 324 29.88 3.85 -6.48
N LEU A 325 29.45 5.07 -6.79
CA LEU A 325 30.21 5.99 -7.65
C LEU A 325 31.57 6.33 -7.05
N ARG A 326 31.62 6.71 -5.76
CA ARG A 326 32.88 7.00 -5.09
C ARG A 326 33.82 5.80 -5.09
N ALA A 327 33.31 4.60 -4.79
CA ALA A 327 34.09 3.36 -4.81
C ALA A 327 34.62 3.06 -6.22
N ARG A 328 33.79 3.19 -7.26
CA ARG A 328 34.22 3.02 -8.66
C ARG A 328 35.32 3.99 -9.03
N VAL A 329 35.18 5.28 -8.71
CA VAL A 329 36.19 6.30 -9.01
C VAL A 329 37.52 5.97 -8.32
N MET A 330 37.51 5.58 -7.04
CA MET A 330 38.74 5.21 -6.33
C MET A 330 39.39 3.96 -6.94
N ALA A 331 38.60 2.92 -7.24
CA ALA A 331 39.08 1.71 -7.89
C ALA A 331 39.73 2.00 -9.26
N GLN A 332 39.16 2.93 -10.05
CA GLN A 332 39.75 3.32 -11.32
C GLN A 332 41.08 4.08 -11.16
N LEU A 333 41.24 4.88 -10.11
CA LEU A 333 42.53 5.52 -9.80
C LEU A 333 43.59 4.49 -9.38
N GLU A 334 43.22 3.52 -8.55
CA GLU A 334 44.10 2.40 -8.17
C GLU A 334 44.52 1.60 -9.40
N GLN A 335 43.56 1.25 -10.26
CA GLN A 335 43.81 0.50 -11.49
C GLN A 335 44.70 1.28 -12.48
N ALA A 336 44.46 2.58 -12.65
CA ALA A 336 45.29 3.43 -13.51
C ALA A 336 46.74 3.54 -12.98
N ALA A 337 46.92 3.56 -11.66
CA ALA A 337 48.24 3.68 -11.05
C ALA A 337 49.11 2.44 -11.26
N VAL A 338 48.50 1.25 -11.40
CA VAL A 338 49.20 -0.03 -11.65
C VAL A 338 49.13 -0.50 -13.10
N ALA A 339 48.35 0.15 -13.97
CA ALA A 339 48.23 -0.22 -15.37
C ALA A 339 49.54 -0.02 -16.13
N GLU A 340 50.00 -1.09 -16.78
CA GLU A 340 51.15 -1.07 -17.70
C GLU A 340 50.73 -0.63 -19.12
N ASP A 341 49.50 -0.94 -19.51
CA ASP A 341 48.91 -0.50 -20.77
C ASP A 341 48.45 0.96 -20.70
N ALA A 342 49.00 1.78 -21.59
CA ALA A 342 48.69 3.21 -21.71
C ALA A 342 47.22 3.46 -22.13
N GLU A 343 46.63 2.56 -22.91
CA GLU A 343 45.23 2.67 -23.33
C GLU A 343 44.29 2.40 -22.16
N LEU A 344 44.53 1.30 -21.43
CA LEU A 344 43.83 1.00 -20.17
C LEU A 344 43.95 2.14 -19.16
N ARG A 345 45.17 2.66 -18.92
CA ARG A 345 45.39 3.79 -18.01
C ARG A 345 44.54 5.00 -18.41
N ARG A 346 44.58 5.40 -19.68
CA ARG A 346 43.80 6.54 -20.19
C ARG A 346 42.29 6.33 -20.01
N ARG A 347 41.81 5.11 -20.22
CA ARG A 347 40.39 4.75 -20.06
C ARG A 347 39.96 4.80 -18.59
N CYS A 348 40.77 4.28 -17.68
CA CYS A 348 40.53 4.35 -16.23
C CYS A 348 40.44 5.80 -15.72
N LEU A 349 41.22 6.71 -16.31
CA LEU A 349 41.22 8.14 -15.97
C LEU A 349 40.20 8.98 -16.77
N SER A 350 39.37 8.34 -17.57
CA SER A 350 38.31 8.99 -18.37
C SER A 350 36.93 8.72 -17.76
N PHE A 351 36.22 9.81 -17.47
CA PHE A 351 34.90 9.82 -16.85
C PHE A 351 33.91 10.56 -17.75
N VAL A 352 32.72 9.99 -17.98
CA VAL A 352 31.67 10.61 -18.79
C VAL A 352 30.42 10.82 -17.94
N VAL A 353 29.95 12.06 -17.85
CA VAL A 353 28.70 12.43 -17.19
C VAL A 353 27.66 12.78 -18.25
N ILE A 354 26.54 12.08 -18.27
CA ILE A 354 25.44 12.31 -19.19
C ILE A 354 24.36 13.14 -18.49
N GLY A 355 24.13 14.36 -19.00
CA GLY A 355 23.09 15.29 -18.56
C GLY A 355 23.62 16.63 -18.03
N GLY A 356 23.47 17.71 -18.80
CA GLY A 356 23.87 19.08 -18.40
C GLY A 356 22.88 19.86 -17.51
N GLY A 357 21.98 19.19 -16.81
CA GLY A 357 21.10 19.81 -15.79
C GLY A 357 21.82 20.01 -14.45
N PHE A 358 21.09 20.42 -13.41
CA PHE A 358 21.65 20.66 -12.07
C PHE A 358 22.54 19.53 -11.56
N SER A 359 22.02 18.29 -11.55
CA SER A 359 22.73 17.13 -11.01
C SER A 359 24.00 16.81 -11.79
N GLY A 360 23.96 16.77 -13.12
CA GLY A 360 25.16 16.41 -13.89
C GLY A 360 26.23 17.49 -13.90
N VAL A 361 25.86 18.77 -13.80
CA VAL A 361 26.82 19.87 -13.59
C VAL A 361 27.50 19.75 -12.22
N GLU A 362 26.73 19.51 -11.15
CA GLU A 362 27.29 19.30 -9.81
C GLU A 362 28.22 18.09 -9.79
N VAL A 363 27.78 16.95 -10.35
CA VAL A 363 28.59 15.73 -10.43
C VAL A 363 29.89 15.95 -11.18
N ALA A 364 29.85 16.55 -12.37
CA ALA A 364 31.06 16.73 -13.16
C ALA A 364 32.07 17.65 -12.46
N GLY A 365 31.61 18.72 -11.82
CA GLY A 365 32.46 19.62 -11.03
C GLY A 365 33.05 18.95 -9.79
N GLU A 366 32.21 18.27 -9.02
CA GLU A 366 32.62 17.59 -7.78
C GLU A 366 33.51 16.37 -8.03
N LEU A 367 33.29 15.65 -9.15
CA LEU A 367 34.14 14.56 -9.60
C LEU A 367 35.53 15.07 -9.99
N MET A 368 35.60 16.19 -10.72
CA MET A 368 36.88 16.80 -11.07
C MET A 368 37.66 17.21 -9.80
N ASP A 369 36.99 17.86 -8.85
CA ASP A 369 37.59 18.25 -7.56
C ASP A 369 38.09 17.02 -6.77
N LEU A 370 37.32 15.93 -6.76
CA LEU A 370 37.67 14.69 -6.08
C LEU A 370 38.90 14.03 -6.71
N VAL A 371 38.90 13.83 -8.03
CA VAL A 371 39.97 13.12 -8.73
C VAL A 371 41.28 13.91 -8.68
N GLN A 372 41.23 15.22 -8.94
CA GLN A 372 42.41 16.09 -8.81
C GLN A 372 42.94 16.12 -7.37
N GLY A 373 42.03 16.19 -6.38
CA GLY A 373 42.40 16.15 -4.97
C GLY A 373 43.02 14.83 -4.53
N ALA A 374 42.67 13.71 -5.18
CA ALA A 374 43.19 12.38 -4.88
C ALA A 374 44.58 12.12 -5.48
N LEU A 375 44.98 12.84 -6.55
CA LEU A 375 46.28 12.65 -7.23
C LEU A 375 47.48 12.74 -6.28
N ARG A 376 47.40 13.49 -5.18
CA ARG A 376 48.49 13.55 -4.18
C ARG A 376 48.86 12.19 -3.58
N TYR A 377 47.96 11.21 -3.67
CA TYR A 377 48.19 9.83 -3.20
C TYR A 377 48.67 8.90 -4.31
N TYR A 378 48.64 9.34 -5.58
CA TYR A 378 49.01 8.56 -6.76
C TYR A 378 50.11 9.28 -7.54
N PRO A 379 51.37 9.27 -7.08
CA PRO A 379 52.45 10.07 -7.68
C PRO A 379 52.80 9.69 -9.12
N GLN A 380 52.41 8.49 -9.56
CA GLN A 380 52.58 8.00 -10.93
C GLN A 380 51.55 8.55 -11.93
N LEU A 381 50.52 9.24 -11.45
CA LEU A 381 49.44 9.80 -12.28
C LEU A 381 49.59 11.32 -12.38
N GLN A 382 49.42 11.85 -13.59
CA GLN A 382 49.51 13.28 -13.89
C GLN A 382 48.13 13.91 -14.06
N ARG A 383 48.04 15.22 -13.84
CA ARG A 383 46.76 15.94 -13.91
C ARG A 383 46.20 15.96 -15.33
N GLU A 384 47.09 16.01 -16.31
CA GLU A 384 46.79 16.09 -17.74
C GLU A 384 46.18 14.79 -18.28
N GLU A 385 46.35 13.69 -17.56
CA GLU A 385 45.77 12.38 -17.91
C GLU A 385 44.30 12.25 -17.50
N ILE A 386 43.81 13.09 -16.59
CA ILE A 386 42.41 13.07 -16.14
C ILE A 386 41.51 13.70 -17.20
N SER A 387 40.46 12.98 -17.59
CA SER A 387 39.42 13.51 -18.46
C SER A 387 38.04 13.35 -17.82
N VAL A 388 37.37 14.47 -17.54
CA VAL A 388 35.95 14.48 -17.16
C VAL A 388 35.16 15.14 -18.28
N ARG A 389 34.25 14.40 -18.91
CA ARG A 389 33.44 14.89 -20.03
C ARG A 389 31.98 15.02 -19.61
N LEU A 390 31.40 16.20 -19.83
CA LEU A 390 29.98 16.46 -19.57
C LEU A 390 29.22 16.53 -20.89
N LEU A 391 28.38 15.54 -21.17
CA LEU A 391 27.56 15.46 -22.36
C LEU A 391 26.18 16.05 -22.12
N HIS A 392 25.75 16.96 -22.99
CA HIS A 392 24.40 17.52 -22.95
C HIS A 392 23.82 17.67 -24.35
N SER A 393 22.56 17.25 -24.50
CA SER A 393 21.85 17.28 -25.78
C SER A 393 21.38 18.68 -26.20
N GLY A 394 21.26 19.61 -25.25
CA GLY A 394 20.87 20.99 -25.49
C GLY A 394 22.06 21.87 -25.90
N ASP A 395 21.76 23.12 -26.25
CA ASP A 395 22.72 24.15 -26.61
C ASP A 395 23.29 24.91 -25.40
N ARG A 396 22.83 24.58 -24.18
CA ARG A 396 23.24 25.27 -22.95
C ARG A 396 23.09 24.39 -21.70
N LEU A 397 24.10 24.43 -20.81
CA LEU A 397 24.00 23.85 -19.46
C LEU A 397 23.04 24.66 -18.57
N LEU A 398 22.39 23.99 -17.62
CA LEU A 398 21.45 24.60 -16.67
C LEU A 398 20.42 25.47 -17.41
N SER A 399 19.72 24.87 -18.37
CA SER A 399 18.76 25.55 -19.23
C SER A 399 17.63 26.23 -18.44
N GLU A 400 17.36 25.75 -17.23
CA GLU A 400 16.40 26.28 -16.25
C GLU A 400 16.83 27.63 -15.65
N LEU A 401 18.13 27.96 -15.69
CA LEU A 401 18.65 29.25 -15.24
C LEU A 401 18.76 30.23 -16.40
N ASN A 402 18.93 31.52 -16.07
CA ASN A 402 19.20 32.54 -17.06
C ASN A 402 20.44 32.20 -17.95
N GLU A 403 20.35 32.56 -19.24
CA GLU A 403 21.38 32.32 -20.24
C GLU A 403 22.80 32.75 -19.82
N ARG A 404 22.93 33.88 -19.10
CA ARG A 404 24.23 34.36 -18.61
C ARG A 404 24.86 33.41 -17.60
N LEU A 405 24.06 32.79 -16.74
CA LEU A 405 24.52 31.83 -15.74
C LEU A 405 24.89 30.49 -16.38
N GLY A 406 24.12 30.03 -17.38
CA GLY A 406 24.46 28.84 -18.16
C GLY A 406 25.79 28.99 -18.89
N ARG A 407 26.00 30.11 -19.61
CA ARG A 407 27.28 30.41 -20.29
C ARG A 407 28.44 30.63 -19.31
N PHE A 408 28.19 31.22 -18.15
CA PHE A 408 29.20 31.33 -17.10
C PHE A 408 29.64 29.95 -16.62
N THR A 409 28.68 29.07 -16.36
CA THR A 409 28.91 27.68 -15.92
C THR A 409 29.78 26.94 -16.92
N GLU A 410 29.41 26.94 -18.20
CA GLU A 410 30.19 26.29 -19.25
C GLU A 410 31.63 26.80 -19.30
N ARG A 411 31.84 28.12 -19.39
CA ARG A 411 33.19 28.71 -19.44
C ARG A 411 34.01 28.33 -18.22
N ARG A 412 33.40 28.32 -17.04
CA ARG A 412 34.10 28.03 -15.80
C ARG A 412 34.46 26.55 -15.68
N MET A 413 33.56 25.65 -16.03
CA MET A 413 33.83 24.20 -16.04
C MET A 413 34.96 23.85 -17.02
N ARG A 414 34.93 24.42 -18.23
CA ARG A 414 36.03 24.27 -19.20
C ARG A 414 37.36 24.77 -18.66
N ALA A 415 37.37 25.92 -17.97
CA ALA A 415 38.58 26.47 -17.35
C ALA A 415 39.15 25.60 -16.21
N GLU A 416 38.31 24.78 -15.57
CA GLU A 416 38.72 23.85 -14.51
C GLU A 416 39.04 22.43 -15.04
N GLY A 417 39.04 22.26 -16.36
CA GLY A 417 39.44 21.02 -17.04
C GLY A 417 38.30 20.06 -17.40
N VAL A 418 37.04 20.44 -17.18
CA VAL A 418 35.90 19.63 -17.62
C VAL A 418 35.62 19.87 -19.10
N GLU A 419 35.62 18.81 -19.90
CA GLU A 419 35.28 18.85 -21.33
C GLU A 419 33.76 18.89 -21.50
N VAL A 420 33.19 20.07 -21.76
CA VAL A 420 31.75 20.23 -21.99
C VAL A 420 31.42 20.04 -23.47
N ARG A 421 30.54 19.07 -23.77
CA ARG A 421 30.02 18.82 -25.12
C ARG A 421 28.52 19.06 -25.20
N LEU A 422 28.16 20.15 -25.86
CA LEU A 422 26.77 20.57 -26.11
C LEU A 422 26.29 20.00 -27.45
N GLY A 423 24.97 19.92 -27.64
CA GLY A 423 24.36 19.31 -28.83
C GLY A 423 24.70 17.82 -29.03
N SER A 424 25.32 17.19 -28.03
CA SER A 424 25.84 15.82 -28.13
C SER A 424 24.90 14.85 -27.43
N ARG A 425 24.53 13.77 -28.11
CA ARG A 425 23.62 12.74 -27.58
C ARG A 425 24.31 11.38 -27.61
N ALA A 426 24.29 10.70 -26.47
CA ALA A 426 24.68 9.29 -26.41
C ALA A 426 23.67 8.43 -27.19
N ALA A 427 24.17 7.45 -27.93
CA ALA A 427 23.40 6.47 -28.67
C ALA A 427 23.30 5.15 -27.91
N GLU A 428 24.42 4.71 -27.33
CA GLU A 428 24.59 3.46 -26.58
C GLU A 428 25.77 3.61 -25.60
N ILE A 429 25.79 2.76 -24.59
CA ILE A 429 26.84 2.71 -23.55
C ILE A 429 27.38 1.29 -23.51
N SER A 430 28.70 1.13 -23.51
CA SER A 430 29.36 -0.18 -23.46
C SER A 430 30.40 -0.23 -22.33
N ALA A 431 31.05 -1.39 -22.15
CA ALA A 431 32.13 -1.53 -21.19
C ALA A 431 33.34 -0.64 -21.49
N GLN A 432 33.46 -0.14 -22.73
CA GLN A 432 34.55 0.70 -23.20
C GLN A 432 34.26 2.20 -23.04
N GLY A 433 33.00 2.60 -22.87
CA GLY A 433 32.60 3.99 -22.70
C GLY A 433 31.26 4.33 -23.35
N VAL A 434 31.19 5.48 -24.02
CA VAL A 434 29.95 6.00 -24.62
C VAL A 434 30.11 6.15 -26.13
N VAL A 435 29.14 5.67 -26.90
CA VAL A 435 29.06 5.94 -28.34
C VAL A 435 28.01 7.03 -28.57
N LEU A 436 28.38 8.06 -29.32
CA LEU A 436 27.51 9.18 -29.66
C LEU A 436 26.65 8.89 -30.90
N LYS A 437 25.57 9.66 -31.08
CA LYS A 437 24.65 9.52 -32.24
C LYS A 437 25.29 9.80 -33.59
N ASP A 438 26.42 10.50 -33.64
CA ASP A 438 27.22 10.75 -34.84
C ASP A 438 28.27 9.64 -35.09
N GLY A 439 28.32 8.62 -34.24
CA GLY A 439 29.25 7.49 -34.34
C GLY A 439 30.58 7.69 -33.62
N GLU A 440 30.85 8.85 -33.02
CA GLU A 440 32.06 9.07 -32.23
C GLU A 440 32.05 8.18 -30.96
N ARG A 441 33.17 7.52 -30.68
CA ARG A 441 33.37 6.73 -29.46
C ARG A 441 34.15 7.55 -28.44
N LEU A 442 33.64 7.64 -27.22
CA LEU A 442 34.27 8.30 -26.08
C LEU A 442 34.72 7.25 -25.06
N PRO A 443 36.00 6.87 -25.03
CA PRO A 443 36.52 5.90 -24.08
C PRO A 443 36.39 6.40 -22.65
N ALA A 444 35.83 5.56 -21.76
CA ALA A 444 35.69 5.85 -20.35
C ALA A 444 35.42 4.58 -19.54
N ALA A 445 36.12 4.40 -18.42
CA ALA A 445 35.86 3.30 -17.50
C ALA A 445 34.72 3.60 -16.51
N THR A 446 34.29 4.86 -16.43
CA THR A 446 33.20 5.30 -15.55
C THR A 446 32.24 6.20 -16.32
N VAL A 447 31.02 5.73 -16.50
CA VAL A 447 29.92 6.49 -17.09
C VAL A 447 28.88 6.77 -16.01
N ILE A 448 28.47 8.02 -15.87
CA ILE A 448 27.50 8.47 -14.87
C ILE A 448 26.28 9.05 -15.57
N CYS A 449 25.10 8.56 -15.24
CA CYS A 449 23.84 9.01 -15.81
C CYS A 449 23.03 9.81 -14.80
N THR A 450 22.80 11.08 -15.14
CA THR A 450 21.92 11.98 -14.36
C THR A 450 20.64 12.32 -15.11
N ILE A 451 20.44 11.69 -16.27
CA ILE A 451 19.22 11.77 -17.08
C ILE A 451 18.32 10.57 -16.82
N GLY A 452 17.06 10.69 -17.24
CA GLY A 452 16.13 9.57 -17.23
C GLY A 452 15.57 9.29 -15.86
N THR A 453 14.56 10.07 -15.49
CA THR A 453 13.63 9.65 -14.44
C THR A 453 12.39 9.05 -15.08
N THR A 454 11.86 8.01 -14.47
CA THR A 454 10.57 7.42 -14.83
C THR A 454 9.69 7.30 -13.59
N GLN A 455 8.41 7.11 -13.83
CA GLN A 455 7.42 6.83 -12.80
C GLN A 455 7.75 5.49 -12.11
N LEU A 456 7.39 5.37 -10.83
CA LEU A 456 7.41 4.05 -10.18
C LEU A 456 6.39 3.12 -10.86
N PRO A 457 6.77 1.87 -11.22
CA PRO A 457 5.87 0.88 -11.80
C PRO A 457 4.61 0.63 -10.97
N LEU A 458 4.68 0.81 -9.65
CA LEU A 458 3.55 0.71 -8.75
C LEU A 458 2.39 1.61 -9.19
N LEU A 459 2.68 2.86 -9.57
CA LEU A 459 1.65 3.82 -9.95
C LEU A 459 0.96 3.45 -11.26
N GLY A 460 1.67 2.81 -12.19
CA GLY A 460 1.10 2.29 -13.43
C GLY A 460 0.13 1.12 -13.21
N ARG A 461 0.16 0.48 -12.03
CA ARG A 461 -0.78 -0.59 -11.63
C ARG A 461 -2.01 -0.06 -10.88
N LEU A 462 -2.01 1.21 -10.48
CA LEU A 462 -3.15 1.82 -9.79
C LEU A 462 -4.20 2.24 -10.80
N ASP A 463 -5.43 1.79 -10.59
CA ASP A 463 -6.61 2.27 -11.32
C ASP A 463 -7.04 3.64 -10.77
N LEU A 464 -6.16 4.63 -10.95
CA LEU A 464 -6.35 6.01 -10.51
C LEU A 464 -6.11 6.97 -11.68
N PRO A 465 -6.77 8.14 -11.69
CA PRO A 465 -6.54 9.15 -12.72
C PRO A 465 -5.08 9.59 -12.79
N GLN A 466 -4.51 9.57 -13.98
CA GLN A 466 -3.11 9.92 -14.23
C GLN A 466 -2.99 10.90 -15.39
N GLU A 467 -1.99 11.78 -15.31
CA GLU A 467 -1.63 12.71 -16.36
C GLU A 467 -0.11 12.76 -16.51
N ARG A 468 0.39 12.44 -17.72
CA ARG A 468 1.83 12.37 -18.02
C ARG A 468 2.62 11.49 -17.05
N GLY A 469 2.07 10.33 -16.68
CA GLY A 469 2.71 9.38 -15.77
C GLY A 469 2.81 9.87 -14.31
N ARG A 470 1.91 10.74 -13.89
CA ARG A 470 1.77 11.20 -12.50
C ARG A 470 0.31 11.15 -12.08
N LEU A 471 0.03 10.92 -10.80
CA LEU A 471 -1.33 10.91 -10.27
C LEU A 471 -1.94 12.31 -10.45
N ARG A 472 -3.11 12.38 -11.09
CA ARG A 472 -3.82 13.64 -11.30
C ARG A 472 -4.43 14.10 -9.98
N CYS A 473 -4.08 15.32 -9.57
CA CYS A 473 -4.54 15.89 -8.32
C CYS A 473 -5.31 17.19 -8.51
N GLU A 474 -6.21 17.45 -7.57
CA GLU A 474 -6.79 18.77 -7.39
C GLU A 474 -5.76 19.73 -6.75
N ALA A 475 -6.06 21.03 -6.76
CA ALA A 475 -5.15 22.03 -6.21
C ALA A 475 -4.89 21.84 -4.71
N ASP A 476 -5.79 21.18 -3.97
CA ASP A 476 -5.61 20.88 -2.54
C ASP A 476 -4.84 19.58 -2.27
N MET A 477 -4.39 18.88 -3.33
CA MET A 477 -3.62 17.62 -3.37
C MET A 477 -4.42 16.33 -3.18
N HIS A 478 -5.75 16.37 -3.18
CA HIS A 478 -6.53 15.15 -3.37
C HIS A 478 -6.26 14.55 -4.75
N VAL A 479 -6.24 13.22 -4.84
CA VAL A 479 -6.30 12.54 -6.15
C VAL A 479 -7.69 12.77 -6.73
N SER A 480 -7.77 13.16 -8.01
CA SER A 480 -9.04 13.54 -8.64
C SER A 480 -10.10 12.44 -8.47
N GLY A 481 -11.28 12.82 -7.98
CA GLY A 481 -12.39 11.88 -7.74
C GLY A 481 -12.28 11.04 -6.47
N GLN A 482 -11.25 11.25 -5.64
CA GLN A 482 -11.00 10.47 -4.43
C GLN A 482 -10.95 11.38 -3.20
N SER A 483 -11.74 11.08 -2.17
CA SER A 483 -11.83 11.90 -0.95
C SER A 483 -10.83 11.49 0.13
N SER A 484 -10.27 10.29 0.07
CA SER A 484 -9.33 9.76 1.06
C SER A 484 -7.90 9.61 0.53
N LEU A 485 -7.70 9.79 -0.77
CA LEU A 485 -6.39 9.64 -1.42
C LEU A 485 -5.79 11.00 -1.71
N TRP A 486 -4.52 11.13 -1.33
CA TRP A 486 -3.71 12.33 -1.54
C TRP A 486 -2.44 11.94 -2.27
N ALA A 487 -1.90 12.82 -3.10
CA ALA A 487 -0.58 12.62 -3.68
C ALA A 487 0.25 13.91 -3.71
N MET A 488 1.57 13.77 -3.54
CA MET A 488 2.50 14.91 -3.54
C MET A 488 3.89 14.58 -4.08
N GLY A 489 4.68 15.62 -4.34
CA GLY A 489 6.03 15.50 -4.88
C GLY A 489 6.03 14.99 -6.33
N ASP A 490 7.10 14.30 -6.70
CA ASP A 490 7.35 13.95 -8.10
C ASP A 490 6.35 12.95 -8.69
N CYS A 491 5.61 12.21 -7.85
CA CYS A 491 4.58 11.28 -8.28
C CYS A 491 3.24 11.93 -8.63
N ALA A 492 3.08 13.22 -8.35
CA ALA A 492 1.80 13.92 -8.42
C ALA A 492 1.79 15.06 -9.46
N HIS A 493 0.64 15.21 -10.13
CA HIS A 493 0.36 16.27 -11.08
C HIS A 493 -0.55 17.31 -10.40
N ILE A 494 0.08 18.27 -9.70
CA ILE A 494 -0.61 19.22 -8.82
C ILE A 494 -0.68 20.62 -9.44
N PRO A 495 -1.88 21.16 -9.71
CA PRO A 495 -2.07 22.56 -10.08
C PRO A 495 -1.63 23.49 -8.95
N ASN A 496 -0.78 24.46 -9.25
CA ASN A 496 -0.36 25.51 -8.33
C ASN A 496 -1.31 26.71 -8.45
N ALA A 497 -2.13 26.95 -7.44
CA ALA A 497 -3.08 28.08 -7.46
C ALA A 497 -2.40 29.46 -7.37
N GLN A 498 -1.08 29.51 -7.22
CA GLN A 498 -0.30 30.75 -7.25
C GLN A 498 -0.18 31.36 -8.65
N ASP A 499 -0.01 30.53 -9.67
CA ASP A 499 0.28 30.93 -11.06
C ASP A 499 -0.54 30.17 -12.11
N GLY A 500 -1.36 29.19 -11.70
CA GLY A 500 -2.17 28.35 -12.57
C GLY A 500 -1.39 27.28 -13.32
N GLN A 501 -0.08 27.17 -13.08
CA GLN A 501 0.77 26.17 -13.72
C GLN A 501 0.86 24.89 -12.89
N ILE A 502 1.36 23.82 -13.49
CA ILE A 502 1.62 22.58 -12.77
C ILE A 502 2.89 22.73 -11.93
N SER A 503 2.82 22.29 -10.68
CA SER A 503 3.96 22.28 -9.76
C SER A 503 5.13 21.48 -10.35
N PRO A 504 6.34 22.05 -10.42
CA PRO A 504 7.52 21.34 -10.94
C PRO A 504 8.01 20.28 -9.93
N PRO A 505 8.62 19.18 -10.42
CA PRO A 505 9.12 18.08 -9.59
C PRO A 505 10.44 18.49 -8.90
N THR A 506 10.33 19.25 -7.82
CA THR A 506 11.48 19.77 -7.08
C THR A 506 11.26 19.59 -5.58
N ALA A 507 12.36 19.40 -4.84
CA ALA A 507 12.32 19.27 -3.39
C ALA A 507 11.66 20.49 -2.70
N GLN A 508 11.82 21.70 -3.25
CA GLN A 508 11.17 22.91 -2.70
C GLN A 508 9.65 22.82 -2.75
N PHE A 509 9.09 22.32 -3.85
CA PHE A 509 7.66 22.12 -3.98
C PHE A 509 7.19 20.94 -3.13
N ALA A 510 7.88 19.80 -3.17
CA ALA A 510 7.53 18.61 -2.37
C ALA A 510 7.50 18.92 -0.85
N GLU A 511 8.50 19.64 -0.32
CA GLU A 511 8.54 20.04 1.11
C GLU A 511 7.33 20.92 1.48
N ARG A 512 6.94 21.83 0.59
CA ARG A 512 5.81 22.75 0.82
C ARG A 512 4.47 22.06 0.65
N GLN A 513 4.36 21.19 -0.35
CA GLN A 513 3.21 20.33 -0.59
C GLN A 513 2.97 19.45 0.64
N GLY A 514 4.00 18.80 1.20
CA GLY A 514 3.85 17.98 2.40
C GLY A 514 3.30 18.76 3.60
N ARG A 515 3.81 19.97 3.86
CA ARG A 515 3.26 20.83 4.93
C ARG A 515 1.81 21.23 4.67
N GLN A 516 1.44 21.54 3.42
CA GLN A 516 0.08 21.94 3.07
C GLN A 516 -0.88 20.74 3.09
N CYS A 517 -0.44 19.57 2.63
CA CYS A 517 -1.19 18.32 2.62
C CYS A 517 -1.53 17.91 4.05
N ALA A 518 -0.55 17.95 4.97
CA ALA A 518 -0.80 17.68 6.39
C ALA A 518 -1.84 18.64 6.99
N ARG A 519 -1.82 19.93 6.63
CA ARG A 519 -2.83 20.90 7.08
C ARG A 519 -4.21 20.63 6.48
N ASN A 520 -4.28 20.21 5.21
CA ASN A 520 -5.54 19.86 4.56
C ASN A 520 -6.12 18.57 5.13
N LEU A 521 -5.29 17.58 5.45
CA LEU A 521 -5.71 16.37 6.14
C LEU A 521 -6.31 16.70 7.52
N LEU A 522 -5.63 17.54 8.32
CA LEU A 522 -6.16 18.00 9.60
C LEU A 522 -7.48 18.78 9.48
N ARG A 523 -7.67 19.52 8.38
CA ARG A 523 -8.94 20.21 8.08
C ARG A 523 -10.04 19.21 7.80
N GLN A 524 -9.77 18.23 6.94
CA GLN A 524 -10.75 17.22 6.58
C GLN A 524 -11.18 16.39 7.80
N LEU A 525 -10.24 15.99 8.65
CA LEU A 525 -10.52 15.28 9.90
C LEU A 525 -11.41 16.09 10.88
N ARG A 526 -11.43 17.42 10.74
CA ARG A 526 -12.29 18.33 11.53
C ARG A 526 -13.60 18.72 10.81
N GLY A 527 -13.85 18.18 9.60
CA GLY A 527 -14.96 18.59 8.76
C GLY A 527 -14.82 20.00 8.18
N GLU A 528 -13.61 20.56 8.15
CA GLU A 528 -13.33 21.87 7.55
C GLU A 528 -12.97 21.75 6.06
N ALA A 529 -13.29 22.79 5.28
CA ALA A 529 -12.89 22.87 3.87
C ALA A 529 -11.35 22.92 3.72
N THR A 530 -10.84 22.13 2.77
CA THR A 530 -9.44 22.12 2.36
C THR A 530 -9.05 23.42 1.66
N ARG A 531 -7.74 23.66 1.53
CA ARG A 531 -7.20 24.86 0.88
C ARG A 531 -6.33 24.49 -0.30
N PRO A 532 -6.38 25.25 -1.41
CA PRO A 532 -5.52 25.02 -2.55
C PRO A 532 -4.05 25.31 -2.20
N PHE A 533 -3.16 24.54 -2.79
CA PHE A 533 -1.73 24.70 -2.73
C PHE A 533 -1.30 25.97 -3.49
N ARG A 534 -0.56 26.83 -2.80
CA ARG A 534 0.01 28.07 -3.34
C ARG A 534 1.46 28.17 -2.91
N PHE A 535 2.38 28.13 -3.87
CA PHE A 535 3.79 28.31 -3.57
C PHE A 535 4.50 29.02 -4.71
N ARG A 536 5.41 29.93 -4.33
CA ARG A 536 6.37 30.57 -5.24
C ARG A 536 7.77 30.12 -4.82
N ALA A 537 8.50 29.52 -5.75
CA ALA A 537 9.89 29.13 -5.50
C ALA A 537 10.75 30.35 -5.15
N VAL A 538 11.72 30.14 -4.27
CA VAL A 538 12.65 31.19 -3.83
C VAL A 538 13.70 31.48 -4.91
N GLY A 539 14.03 30.45 -5.70
CA GLY A 539 15.08 30.48 -6.70
C GLY A 539 15.72 29.11 -6.86
N ALA A 540 16.84 29.06 -7.58
CA ALA A 540 17.64 27.85 -7.77
C ALA A 540 19.13 28.17 -7.64
N ALA A 541 19.91 27.21 -7.17
CA ALA A 541 21.35 27.34 -7.00
C ALA A 541 22.03 25.99 -7.30
N CYS A 542 23.24 26.04 -7.83
CA CYS A 542 23.99 24.89 -8.30
C CYS A 542 25.48 25.06 -7.98
N GLY A 543 26.10 24.05 -7.37
CA GLY A 543 27.56 23.94 -7.28
C GLY A 543 28.15 23.55 -8.64
N ILE A 544 29.31 24.10 -9.01
CA ILE A 544 29.95 23.80 -10.32
C ILE A 544 31.40 23.33 -10.19
N GLY A 545 31.80 22.89 -8.99
CA GLY A 545 33.18 22.54 -8.63
C GLY A 545 34.09 23.75 -8.35
N ALA A 546 35.31 23.49 -7.93
CA ALA A 546 36.37 24.46 -7.62
C ALA A 546 35.91 25.58 -6.67
N ARG A 547 35.05 25.27 -5.70
CA ARG A 547 34.43 26.23 -4.76
C ARG A 547 33.69 27.38 -5.48
N ARG A 548 33.10 27.10 -6.64
CA ARG A 548 32.28 28.02 -7.41
C ARG A 548 30.85 27.49 -7.54
N GLY A 549 29.93 28.40 -7.80
CA GLY A 549 28.52 28.08 -8.05
C GLY A 549 27.85 29.13 -8.90
N VAL A 550 26.59 28.87 -9.20
CA VAL A 550 25.64 29.82 -9.80
C VAL A 550 24.35 29.79 -9.01
N ALA A 551 23.74 30.94 -8.81
CA ALA A 551 22.47 31.04 -8.10
C ALA A 551 21.60 32.15 -8.70
N GLU A 552 20.32 31.87 -8.81
CA GLU A 552 19.28 32.83 -9.17
C GLU A 552 18.25 32.84 -8.04
N LEU A 553 18.27 33.89 -7.21
CA LEU A 553 17.46 34.01 -5.99
C LEU A 553 16.64 35.30 -6.04
N TRP A 554 15.31 35.21 -5.92
CA TRP A 554 14.40 36.36 -6.03
C TRP A 554 14.65 37.25 -7.27
N GLY A 555 15.10 36.68 -8.38
CA GLY A 555 15.45 37.39 -9.62
C GLY A 555 16.85 38.00 -9.65
N TRP A 556 17.60 37.95 -8.54
CA TRP A 556 19.00 38.35 -8.46
C TRP A 556 19.90 37.21 -8.91
N ARG A 557 20.96 37.54 -9.65
CA ARG A 557 21.87 36.57 -10.26
C ARG A 557 23.23 36.65 -9.59
N PHE A 558 23.68 35.54 -9.04
CA PHE A 558 24.97 35.41 -8.38
C PHE A 558 25.80 34.36 -9.12
N SER A 559 27.12 34.57 -9.18
CA SER A 559 28.05 33.61 -9.76
C SER A 559 29.37 33.59 -8.99
N GLY A 560 30.16 32.54 -9.20
CA GLY A 560 31.48 32.40 -8.60
C GLY A 560 31.44 31.99 -7.12
N PHE A 561 32.34 32.54 -6.32
CA PHE A 561 32.49 32.14 -4.91
C PHE A 561 31.30 32.58 -4.06
N LEU A 562 30.76 33.78 -4.32
CA LEU A 562 29.59 34.29 -3.60
C LEU A 562 28.37 33.37 -3.80
N ALA A 563 28.15 32.89 -5.03
CA ALA A 563 27.06 31.95 -5.31
C ALA A 563 27.28 30.58 -4.65
N TRP A 564 28.51 30.08 -4.64
CA TRP A 564 28.87 28.84 -3.92
C TRP A 564 28.60 28.95 -2.42
N TRP A 565 28.98 30.07 -1.82
CA TRP A 565 28.72 30.34 -0.40
C TRP A 565 27.23 30.46 -0.10
N LEU A 566 26.47 31.19 -0.94
CA LEU A 566 25.01 31.31 -0.82
C LEU A 566 24.33 29.94 -0.95
N TRP A 567 24.77 29.11 -1.91
CA TRP A 567 24.30 27.73 -2.09
C TRP A 567 24.54 26.91 -0.81
N ARG A 568 25.79 26.84 -0.30
CA ARG A 568 26.10 26.13 0.95
C ARG A 568 25.24 26.61 2.12
N SER A 569 25.19 27.92 2.36
CA SER A 569 24.40 28.49 3.46
C SER A 569 22.91 28.15 3.36
N ALA A 570 22.32 28.20 2.16
CA ALA A 570 20.92 27.88 1.95
C ALA A 570 20.62 26.40 2.25
N PHE A 571 21.47 25.47 1.80
CA PHE A 571 21.31 24.04 2.05
C PHE A 571 21.55 23.69 3.54
N LEU A 572 22.51 24.34 4.20
CA LEU A 572 22.75 24.14 5.63
C LEU A 572 21.52 24.53 6.47
N VAL A 573 20.88 25.65 6.15
CA VAL A 573 19.64 26.08 6.85
C VAL A 573 18.50 25.08 6.64
N LYS A 574 18.45 24.43 5.47
CA LYS A 574 17.40 23.49 5.06
C LYS A 574 17.50 22.09 5.69
N LEU A 575 18.64 21.71 6.25
CA LEU A 575 18.76 20.42 6.94
C LEU A 575 17.77 20.33 8.12
N PRO A 576 17.15 19.16 8.36
CA PRO A 576 16.03 19.04 9.31
C PRO A 576 16.47 19.13 10.77
N SER A 577 17.67 18.67 11.15
CA SER A 577 18.14 18.65 12.53
C SER A 577 19.38 19.52 12.77
N LEU A 578 19.52 20.04 14.00
CA LEU A 578 20.71 20.80 14.42
C LEU A 578 21.99 19.93 14.36
N SER A 579 21.89 18.65 14.71
CA SER A 579 23.03 17.73 14.64
C SER A 579 23.55 17.53 13.22
N GLN A 580 22.65 17.40 12.23
CA GLN A 580 23.03 17.31 10.82
C GLN A 580 23.63 18.61 10.32
N LYS A 581 23.08 19.77 10.73
CA LYS A 581 23.66 21.08 10.42
C LYS A 581 25.08 21.22 10.94
N LEU A 582 25.31 20.87 12.20
CA LEU A 582 26.64 20.94 12.81
C LEU A 582 27.61 19.99 12.12
N LYS A 583 27.20 18.75 11.85
CA LYS A 583 28.03 17.77 11.14
C LYS A 583 28.43 18.27 9.75
N VAL A 584 27.45 18.62 8.91
CA VAL A 584 27.72 19.10 7.55
C VAL A 584 28.53 20.40 7.56
N GLY A 585 28.22 21.33 8.49
CA GLY A 585 28.96 22.57 8.65
C GLY A 585 30.42 22.36 9.04
N LEU A 586 30.68 21.44 9.98
CA LEU A 586 32.03 21.05 10.38
C LEU A 586 32.77 20.34 9.24
N ASP A 587 32.13 19.38 8.55
CA ASP A 587 32.72 18.67 7.41
C ASP A 587 33.12 19.66 6.30
N TRP A 588 32.25 20.62 5.98
CA TRP A 588 32.52 21.67 5.00
C TRP A 588 33.59 22.65 5.42
N ALA A 589 33.70 22.98 6.72
CA ALA A 589 34.77 23.80 7.26
C ALA A 589 36.10 23.05 7.25
N TRP A 590 36.09 21.76 7.57
CA TRP A 590 37.24 20.88 7.50
C TRP A 590 37.78 20.80 6.08
N GLU A 591 36.91 20.66 5.07
CA GLU A 591 37.26 20.63 3.64
C GLU A 591 37.89 21.92 3.10
N LEU A 592 37.74 23.05 3.81
CA LEU A 592 38.41 24.29 3.43
C LEU A 592 39.92 24.23 3.68
N VAL A 593 40.32 23.49 4.72
CA VAL A 593 41.70 23.44 5.26
C VAL A 593 42.37 22.11 4.93
N PHE A 594 41.63 21.01 5.11
CA PHE A 594 42.07 19.66 4.84
C PHE A 594 41.41 19.15 3.59
N PRO A 595 42.11 18.28 2.86
CA PRO A 595 41.55 17.77 1.65
C PRO A 595 40.53 16.66 1.93
N ARG A 596 39.70 16.35 0.92
CA ARG A 596 38.67 15.33 1.00
C ARG A 596 39.24 13.99 1.43
N ASP A 597 38.48 13.31 2.29
CA ASP A 597 38.75 11.94 2.65
C ASP A 597 38.61 11.06 1.41
N VAL A 598 39.64 10.25 1.14
CA VAL A 598 39.68 9.25 0.06
C VAL A 598 39.44 7.83 0.58
N SER A 599 39.30 7.67 1.90
CA SER A 599 38.98 6.40 2.54
C SER A 599 37.61 5.92 2.08
N HIS A 600 37.57 4.81 1.37
CA HIS A 600 36.34 4.20 0.92
C HIS A 600 36.18 2.82 1.58
N PHE A 601 34.95 2.46 1.90
CA PHE A 601 34.65 1.10 2.29
C PHE A 601 34.78 0.21 1.06
N ARG A 602 35.63 -0.81 1.12
CA ARG A 602 35.58 -1.93 0.18
C ARG A 602 34.34 -2.74 0.50
N SER A 603 33.20 -2.34 -0.05
CA SER A 603 32.09 -3.26 -0.24
C SER A 603 32.38 -4.03 -1.51
N GLU A 604 32.59 -5.34 -1.43
CA GLU A 604 32.40 -6.17 -2.62
C GLU A 604 30.95 -5.96 -3.07
N PRO A 605 30.71 -5.40 -4.26
CA PRO A 605 29.35 -5.27 -4.77
C PRO A 605 28.78 -6.68 -4.90
N SER A 606 27.54 -6.87 -4.49
CA SER A 606 26.78 -8.05 -4.94
C SER A 606 26.73 -7.96 -6.45
N GLU A 607 27.21 -8.98 -7.17
CA GLU A 607 27.07 -9.04 -8.62
C GLU A 607 25.72 -9.73 -8.93
N PRO A 608 24.64 -8.97 -9.27
CA PRO A 608 23.38 -9.58 -9.67
C PRO A 608 23.51 -10.20 -11.06
N VAL A 609 22.54 -11.04 -11.44
CA VAL A 609 22.32 -11.40 -12.85
C VAL A 609 22.06 -10.10 -13.61
N GLN A 610 22.86 -9.84 -14.64
CA GLN A 610 22.78 -8.60 -15.42
C GLN A 610 22.62 -8.91 -16.89
N ARG A 611 21.84 -8.07 -17.57
CA ARG A 611 21.86 -7.99 -19.03
C ARG A 611 22.93 -6.99 -19.45
N GLU A 612 23.85 -7.43 -20.29
CA GLU A 612 24.97 -6.66 -20.78
C GLU A 612 24.87 -6.51 -22.30
N HIS A 613 25.18 -5.30 -22.77
CA HIS A 613 25.27 -4.97 -24.18
C HIS A 613 26.74 -4.88 -24.60
N TYR A 614 27.07 -5.52 -25.72
CA TYR A 614 28.39 -5.52 -26.32
C TYR A 614 28.33 -4.96 -27.73
N VAL A 615 29.36 -4.21 -28.13
CA VAL A 615 29.50 -3.68 -29.50
C VAL A 615 30.64 -4.36 -30.25
N ASP A 616 30.68 -4.15 -31.57
CA ASP A 616 31.70 -4.75 -32.46
C ASP A 616 33.14 -4.54 -31.93
N GLY A 617 33.86 -5.64 -31.78
CA GLY A 617 35.23 -5.73 -31.29
C GLY A 617 35.39 -5.92 -29.78
N GLU A 618 34.31 -5.90 -28.99
CA GLU A 618 34.40 -6.07 -27.53
C GLU A 618 34.52 -7.52 -27.10
N VAL A 619 35.36 -7.77 -26.10
CA VAL A 619 35.59 -9.11 -25.55
C VAL A 619 34.53 -9.42 -24.49
N LEU A 620 33.77 -10.51 -24.69
CA LEU A 620 32.75 -11.00 -23.76
C LEU A 620 33.35 -11.89 -22.67
N LEU A 621 34.27 -12.79 -23.05
CA LEU A 621 34.90 -13.77 -22.18
C LEU A 621 36.35 -14.01 -22.62
N ARG A 622 37.21 -14.27 -21.64
CA ARG A 622 38.59 -14.72 -21.85
C ARG A 622 38.83 -16.02 -21.10
N SER A 623 39.59 -16.93 -21.69
CA SER A 623 39.98 -18.19 -21.04
C SER A 623 40.88 -18.01 -19.82
N ASP A 624 41.64 -16.91 -19.75
CA ASP A 624 42.56 -16.56 -18.66
C ASP A 624 41.90 -15.82 -17.48
N SER A 625 40.61 -15.48 -17.61
CA SER A 625 39.87 -14.78 -16.56
C SER A 625 39.74 -15.66 -15.31
N GLN A 626 40.12 -15.10 -14.15
CA GLN A 626 39.91 -15.77 -12.85
C GLN A 626 38.43 -15.83 -12.41
N ARG A 627 37.50 -15.21 -13.16
CA ARG A 627 36.07 -15.19 -12.83
C ARG A 627 35.31 -16.32 -13.53
N MET A 628 34.54 -17.12 -12.79
CA MET A 628 33.67 -18.17 -13.36
C MET A 628 32.28 -17.64 -13.71
N ASP A 629 32.19 -16.78 -14.71
CA ASP A 629 30.91 -16.28 -15.18
C ASP A 629 30.28 -17.21 -16.24
N LEU A 630 28.95 -17.32 -16.21
CA LEU A 630 28.17 -17.94 -17.28
C LEU A 630 27.45 -16.83 -18.06
N VAL A 631 27.62 -16.80 -19.38
CA VAL A 631 27.04 -15.81 -20.28
C VAL A 631 26.03 -16.49 -21.21
N ALA A 632 24.78 -16.03 -21.20
CA ALA A 632 23.74 -16.49 -22.10
C ALA A 632 23.49 -15.44 -23.18
N ILE A 633 23.58 -15.81 -24.46
CA ILE A 633 23.28 -14.88 -25.56
C ILE A 633 21.77 -14.75 -25.71
N GLU A 634 21.20 -13.56 -25.55
CA GLU A 634 19.78 -13.31 -25.77
C GLU A 634 19.50 -12.90 -27.23
N GLN A 635 20.33 -12.04 -27.82
CA GLN A 635 20.14 -11.53 -29.18
C GLN A 635 21.47 -11.30 -29.91
N GLY A 636 21.51 -11.65 -31.19
CA GLY A 636 22.69 -11.53 -32.08
C GLY A 636 23.13 -12.90 -32.63
N GLU A 637 22.49 -13.38 -33.70
CA GLU A 637 23.00 -14.50 -34.49
C GLU A 637 24.18 -14.04 -35.34
N ASP A 638 25.23 -14.85 -35.48
CA ASP A 638 26.42 -14.57 -36.30
C ASP A 638 27.41 -13.49 -35.82
N HIS A 639 27.19 -12.95 -34.63
CA HIS A 639 27.92 -11.80 -34.11
C HIS A 639 28.95 -12.11 -33.01
N ILE A 640 29.41 -13.35 -32.84
CA ILE A 640 30.41 -13.68 -31.80
C ILE A 640 31.45 -14.65 -32.35
N ARG A 641 32.74 -14.42 -32.05
CA ARG A 641 33.89 -15.15 -32.60
C ARG A 641 34.99 -15.38 -31.57
N SER A 642 35.78 -16.45 -31.72
CA SER A 642 36.99 -16.70 -30.92
C SER A 642 38.28 -16.24 -31.62
N ARG A 643 39.20 -15.58 -30.91
CA ARG A 643 40.59 -15.35 -31.37
C ARG A 643 41.61 -15.78 -30.34
N ARG A 644 42.83 -16.16 -30.79
CA ARG A 644 43.98 -16.32 -29.90
C ARG A 644 44.47 -14.96 -29.41
N THR A 645 45.06 -14.93 -28.22
CA THR A 645 45.70 -13.73 -27.64
C THR A 645 46.91 -13.23 -28.43
N ASP A 646 47.46 -14.01 -29.37
CA ASP A 646 48.49 -13.59 -30.33
C ASP A 646 47.94 -12.75 -31.50
N GLY A 647 46.62 -12.53 -31.55
CA GLY A 647 45.93 -11.76 -32.59
C GLY A 647 45.47 -12.57 -33.79
N ASN A 648 45.81 -13.87 -33.88
CA ASN A 648 45.33 -14.74 -34.94
C ASN A 648 43.96 -15.33 -34.58
N TRP A 649 43.03 -15.31 -35.53
CA TRP A 649 41.72 -15.95 -35.36
C TRP A 649 41.87 -17.48 -35.39
N VAL A 650 41.24 -18.18 -34.45
CA VAL A 650 41.19 -19.65 -34.42
C VAL A 650 39.74 -20.05 -34.61
N ASP A 651 39.49 -20.89 -35.61
CA ASP A 651 38.21 -21.52 -35.97
C ASP A 651 36.97 -20.67 -35.66
N GLU A 652 36.31 -20.14 -36.71
CA GLU A 652 35.09 -19.32 -36.61
C GLU A 652 33.88 -20.10 -36.07
N ALA A 653 33.93 -20.52 -34.80
CA ALA A 653 32.76 -20.95 -34.07
C ALA A 653 31.87 -19.73 -33.86
N THR A 654 30.69 -19.79 -34.46
CA THR A 654 29.71 -18.70 -34.46
C THR A 654 28.62 -19.05 -33.47
N TYR A 655 28.41 -18.18 -32.48
CA TYR A 655 27.44 -18.41 -31.40
C TYR A 655 26.20 -17.52 -31.61
N GLY A 656 25.02 -18.13 -31.57
CA GLY A 656 23.74 -17.44 -31.76
C GLY A 656 22.94 -17.30 -30.46
N ALA A 657 21.79 -16.64 -30.56
CA ALA A 657 20.84 -16.52 -29.45
C ALA A 657 20.50 -17.90 -28.85
N GLY A 658 20.43 -17.97 -27.52
CA GLY A 658 20.23 -19.21 -26.76
C GLY A 658 21.51 -19.96 -26.38
N THR A 659 22.68 -19.55 -26.87
CA THR A 659 23.95 -20.18 -26.48
C THR A 659 24.36 -19.78 -25.06
N LEU A 660 24.79 -20.76 -24.27
CA LEU A 660 25.43 -20.57 -22.96
C LEU A 660 26.95 -20.74 -23.09
N LEU A 661 27.70 -19.74 -22.67
CA LEU A 661 29.16 -19.71 -22.70
C LEU A 661 29.71 -19.59 -21.29
N GLY A 662 30.63 -20.47 -20.91
CA GLY A 662 31.32 -20.43 -19.63
C GLY A 662 32.78 -20.86 -19.77
N ARG A 663 33.61 -20.62 -18.74
CA ARG A 663 35.05 -20.89 -18.78
C ARG A 663 35.39 -22.34 -19.20
N VAL A 664 34.70 -23.33 -18.62
CA VAL A 664 34.91 -24.77 -18.92
C VAL A 664 34.56 -25.09 -20.38
N SER A 665 33.56 -24.40 -20.95
CA SER A 665 33.24 -24.54 -22.37
C SER A 665 34.39 -24.04 -23.24
N LEU A 666 35.12 -23.00 -22.84
CA LEU A 666 36.26 -22.45 -23.59
C LEU A 666 37.52 -23.33 -23.48
N GLU A 667 37.77 -23.92 -22.32
CA GLU A 667 38.90 -24.87 -22.11
C GLU A 667 38.77 -26.14 -22.97
N ALA A 668 37.56 -26.53 -23.33
CA ALA A 668 37.32 -27.67 -24.21
C ALA A 668 37.72 -27.42 -25.68
N PHE A 669 37.93 -26.16 -26.09
CA PHE A 669 38.18 -25.80 -27.50
C PHE A 669 39.65 -25.61 -27.89
N ALA A 670 40.61 -25.39 -26.98
CA ALA A 670 42.04 -25.33 -27.35
C ALA A 670 43.00 -25.36 -26.16
N ALA A 671 44.25 -25.79 -26.42
CA ALA A 671 45.40 -25.72 -25.50
C ALA A 671 46.01 -24.30 -25.34
N ASP A 672 45.40 -23.28 -25.97
CA ASP A 672 45.90 -21.89 -26.05
C ASP A 672 44.88 -20.91 -25.43
N GLU A 673 45.32 -19.70 -25.07
CA GLU A 673 44.45 -18.63 -24.56
C GLU A 673 43.53 -18.07 -25.66
N VAL A 674 42.22 -18.07 -25.41
CA VAL A 674 41.16 -17.69 -26.37
C VAL A 674 40.28 -16.56 -25.80
N GLU A 675 40.00 -15.55 -26.62
CA GLU A 675 39.03 -14.48 -26.36
C GLU A 675 37.76 -14.66 -27.20
N VAL A 676 36.60 -14.52 -26.59
CA VAL A 676 35.28 -14.45 -27.27
C VAL A 676 34.94 -12.98 -27.51
N VAL A 677 34.74 -12.59 -28.78
CA VAL A 677 34.61 -11.19 -29.20
C VAL A 677 33.31 -10.98 -29.97
N ALA A 678 32.63 -9.87 -29.72
CA ALA A 678 31.46 -9.42 -30.49
C ALA A 678 31.85 -8.92 -31.89
N ARG A 679 31.02 -9.21 -32.89
CA ARG A 679 31.16 -8.86 -34.32
C ARG A 679 30.00 -7.93 -34.77
N GLY A 680 29.39 -7.23 -33.80
CA GLY A 680 28.18 -6.43 -33.93
C GLY A 680 27.51 -6.20 -32.56
N PRO A 681 26.37 -5.48 -32.49
CA PRO A 681 25.61 -5.31 -31.26
C PRO A 681 25.06 -6.67 -30.77
N VAL A 682 25.40 -7.06 -29.54
CA VAL A 682 24.97 -8.32 -28.92
C VAL A 682 24.42 -8.05 -27.53
N GLU A 683 23.29 -8.67 -27.20
CA GLU A 683 22.71 -8.67 -25.85
C GLU A 683 22.97 -10.01 -25.18
N VAL A 684 23.54 -9.99 -23.98
CA VAL A 684 23.80 -11.20 -23.21
C VAL A 684 23.33 -11.06 -21.75
N VAL A 685 22.97 -12.18 -21.13
CA VAL A 685 22.73 -12.26 -19.68
C VAL A 685 23.96 -12.88 -19.03
N ARG A 686 24.64 -12.12 -18.18
CA ARG A 686 25.75 -12.62 -17.36
C ARG A 686 25.23 -13.08 -16.01
N LEU A 687 25.55 -14.32 -15.66
CA LEU A 687 25.34 -14.93 -14.36
C LEU A 687 26.70 -15.04 -13.65
N PRO A 688 26.93 -14.24 -12.60
CA PRO A 688 28.16 -14.30 -11.82
C PRO A 688 28.31 -15.61 -11.05
N GLU A 689 29.55 -16.03 -10.81
CA GLU A 689 29.90 -17.25 -10.08
C GLU A 689 29.15 -17.39 -8.74
N GLN A 690 29.04 -16.31 -7.96
CA GLN A 690 28.36 -16.31 -6.66
C GLN A 690 26.85 -16.56 -6.76
N VAL A 691 26.23 -16.18 -7.89
CA VAL A 691 24.82 -16.46 -8.16
C VAL A 691 24.69 -17.88 -8.67
N LEU A 692 25.58 -18.33 -9.55
CA LEU A 692 25.62 -19.70 -10.04
C LEU A 692 25.77 -20.71 -8.90
N GLY A 693 26.68 -20.44 -7.95
CA GLY A 693 26.86 -21.24 -6.74
C GLY A 693 25.61 -21.31 -5.88
N ARG A 694 24.96 -20.17 -5.58
CA ARG A 694 23.71 -20.15 -4.81
C ARG A 694 22.55 -20.85 -5.51
N VAL A 695 22.44 -20.69 -6.83
CA VAL A 695 21.42 -21.38 -7.65
C VAL A 695 21.70 -22.89 -7.67
N ALA A 696 22.96 -23.31 -7.80
CA ALA A 696 23.36 -24.71 -7.71
C ALA A 696 23.08 -25.31 -6.32
N ASP A 697 23.36 -24.57 -5.25
CA ASP A 697 23.09 -25.00 -3.86
C ASP A 697 21.58 -25.15 -3.57
N LEU A 698 20.76 -24.25 -4.12
CA LEU A 698 19.30 -24.28 -3.98
C LEU A 698 18.65 -25.34 -4.87
N LEU A 699 19.27 -25.62 -6.01
CA LEU A 699 18.86 -26.66 -6.93
C LEU A 699 19.75 -27.88 -6.68
N ALA A 700 19.47 -28.63 -5.62
CA ALA A 700 20.09 -29.94 -5.40
C ALA A 700 20.01 -30.93 -6.62
N PRO A 701 19.10 -30.81 -7.61
CA PRO A 701 19.21 -31.59 -8.85
C PRO A 701 20.00 -30.91 -9.97
N PHE A 702 20.63 -29.75 -9.76
CA PHE A 702 21.41 -29.06 -10.80
C PHE A 702 22.66 -29.85 -11.16
N ASP A 703 23.33 -30.50 -10.21
CA ASP A 703 24.40 -31.46 -10.49
C ASP A 703 23.93 -32.61 -11.39
N ALA A 704 22.70 -33.10 -11.20
CA ALA A 704 22.12 -34.14 -12.06
C ALA A 704 21.72 -33.59 -13.44
N ILE A 705 21.33 -32.33 -13.55
CA ILE A 705 21.01 -31.63 -14.81
C ILE A 705 22.30 -31.35 -15.60
N VAL A 706 23.35 -30.85 -14.94
CA VAL A 706 24.66 -30.56 -15.51
C VAL A 706 25.40 -31.85 -15.88
N GLN A 707 25.34 -32.90 -15.06
CA GLN A 707 25.88 -34.23 -15.44
C GLN A 707 25.11 -34.86 -16.61
N ARG A 708 23.79 -34.67 -16.70
CA ARG A 708 23.02 -35.08 -17.90
C ARG A 708 23.37 -34.24 -19.14
N ALA A 709 23.76 -32.99 -18.95
CA ALA A 709 24.22 -32.11 -20.04
C ALA A 709 25.64 -32.47 -20.51
N ALA A 710 26.53 -32.81 -19.57
CA ALA A 710 27.92 -33.20 -19.85
C ALA A 710 28.07 -34.63 -20.42
N ALA A 711 27.11 -35.52 -20.16
CA ALA A 711 27.16 -36.92 -20.60
C ALA A 711 26.53 -37.20 -21.97
N ARG A 712 26.18 -36.19 -22.77
CA ARG A 712 25.62 -36.39 -24.12
C ARG A 712 26.71 -36.28 -25.21
N PRO A 713 26.92 -37.32 -26.04
CA PRO A 713 27.75 -37.21 -27.22
C PRO A 713 27.04 -36.39 -28.29
N GLU A 714 27.76 -35.39 -28.80
CA GLU A 714 27.64 -34.66 -30.07
C GLU A 714 26.24 -34.31 -30.64
N ARG A 715 26.12 -33.02 -30.98
CA ARG A 715 25.08 -32.38 -31.81
C ARG A 715 23.71 -32.31 -31.15
N VAL A 716 23.46 -31.23 -30.41
CA VAL A 716 22.25 -30.37 -30.46
C VAL A 716 22.37 -29.37 -29.32
N ILE A 717 22.53 -28.09 -29.68
CA ILE A 717 22.35 -26.92 -28.80
C ILE A 717 20.83 -26.79 -28.58
N TRP A 718 20.41 -26.57 -27.33
CA TRP A 718 19.01 -26.41 -26.96
C TRP A 718 18.34 -25.30 -27.80
N ARG A 719 17.11 -25.55 -28.28
CA ARG A 719 16.22 -24.55 -28.89
C ARG A 719 15.41 -23.83 -27.84
#